data_AF-A0A0F8UVL8-F1
#
_entry.id   AF-A0A0F8UVL8-F1
#
_cell.length_a   1.000
_cell.length_b   1.000
_cell.length_c   1.000
_cell.angle_alpha   90.00
_cell.angle_beta   90.00
_cell.angle_gamma   90.00
#
_symmetry.space_group_name_H-M   'P 1'
#
loop_
_entity.id
_entity.type
_entity.pdbx_description
1 polymer ?
#
loop_
_entity_poly.entity_id
_entity_poly.type
_entity_poly.pdbx_seq_one_letter_code
_entity_poly.pdbx_strand_id
1 'polypeptide(L)'
;MVHGTALLAIYDPIPADLTPVGGLKLGWLYDCVFQEIDIATGDLLFEWRASEYVPINNTYHQRQGTAGKDRESAFDFFHLNSIDQDDEGNYIISSRHMHTISCIDRHTGEILWTLGGKTNEFKDLSDGEATNFAWQHDARWHANSTLTLLDNGSHAYSDPERQSRGLVIQLDIANREARRQGAYYHPQEFKSVSQGNLQKLDDRGRVLVGWGHSAAYSEYSADGQMLCDVHFAASAFFLFGRVVSYRVFKGAWVGNPQTPPDAEVMGDMIYASWNGATEAVAWQLEAWDSHDSGDSDDFADTHFHRVELFEKTGFETEIRIPESLESPLFRLAALDSQGTVLGTTGLLQRDSRLNLDELLNLHDWVIRIAVAMSACGLITGLYCIVNCRRESDEEAYFGLNYKSTPLLHHTPASLSNSFDLPSSSPSKSLNLYQAINSALRTALSASNKVMLFGEDVASGGIVGFAIGAAAEGMKPVAEIQFADYVFPAFDQIVNEAAKFRYREGATGVNVGGMSPESLFAHVPGVQVVMPRSPSQARGLLLSAIFESHNPVIFMEPKVLYRAAVEHVPTDYYTIPLNKAEIVKPGNDLTIVSYGQPLYLCSSAITAAEKAFGASIELIDLRTIYPWDRPTVLDSVKKTGRAMVVHESMVNYGVGAEVAATIQDGAFLRLEAPVKRVAGWSTHTGLTFEKLILPDVARIYDAIKQTLEY
;
A
#
# COMPACT_ATOMS: atom_id res chain seq x y z
N MET A 1 -23.85 12.57 -13.71
CA MET A 1 -24.91 13.30 -12.98
C MET A 1 -25.09 14.62 -13.69
N VAL A 2 -26.31 14.96 -14.06
CA VAL A 2 -26.63 16.23 -14.75
C VAL A 2 -27.94 16.74 -14.16
N HIS A 3 -28.02 18.02 -13.79
CA HIS A 3 -29.26 18.66 -13.28
C HIS A 3 -30.04 17.95 -12.15
N GLY A 4 -29.43 17.05 -11.38
CA GLY A 4 -30.09 16.26 -10.33
C GLY A 4 -30.45 14.83 -10.71
N THR A 5 -30.20 14.41 -11.96
CA THR A 5 -30.40 13.04 -12.43
C THR A 5 -29.10 12.24 -12.48
N ALA A 6 -29.22 10.91 -12.39
CA ALA A 6 -28.15 9.96 -12.63
C ALA A 6 -28.44 9.13 -13.89
N LEU A 7 -27.38 8.89 -14.68
CA LEU A 7 -27.43 8.05 -15.88
C LEU A 7 -26.72 6.73 -15.57
N LEU A 8 -27.42 5.62 -15.75
CA LEU A 8 -26.96 4.27 -15.43
C LEU A 8 -26.90 3.42 -16.70
N ALA A 9 -25.80 2.68 -16.89
CA ALA A 9 -25.68 1.66 -17.92
C ALA A 9 -25.87 0.27 -17.28
N ILE A 10 -26.72 -0.56 -17.90
CA ILE A 10 -27.15 -1.86 -17.38
C ILE A 10 -26.98 -2.92 -18.48
N TYR A 11 -26.52 -4.11 -18.11
CA TYR A 11 -26.34 -5.25 -19.00
C TYR A 11 -27.31 -6.35 -18.57
N ASP A 12 -28.47 -6.43 -19.25
CA ASP A 12 -29.56 -7.35 -18.90
C ASP A 12 -29.52 -8.60 -19.81
N PRO A 13 -29.15 -9.79 -19.30
CA PRO A 13 -29.10 -10.99 -20.13
C PRO A 13 -30.52 -11.51 -20.40
N ILE A 14 -31.00 -11.32 -21.63
CA ILE A 14 -32.35 -11.70 -22.09
C ILE A 14 -32.31 -12.88 -23.10
N PRO A 15 -33.38 -13.69 -23.23
CA PRO A 15 -33.49 -14.66 -24.31
C PRO A 15 -33.72 -13.98 -25.68
N ALA A 16 -32.99 -14.37 -26.72
CA ALA A 16 -33.07 -13.77 -28.06
C ALA A 16 -32.77 -14.77 -29.20
N ASP A 17 -33.17 -14.43 -30.42
CA ASP A 17 -32.76 -15.16 -31.64
C ASP A 17 -31.40 -14.65 -32.13
N LEU A 18 -30.35 -15.45 -31.91
CA LEU A 18 -28.98 -15.14 -32.30
C LEU A 18 -28.61 -15.67 -33.69
N THR A 19 -29.55 -16.22 -34.46
CA THR A 19 -29.23 -16.73 -35.82
C THR A 19 -28.66 -15.66 -36.77
N PRO A 20 -29.01 -14.35 -36.71
CA PRO A 20 -28.34 -13.30 -37.50
C PRO A 20 -26.84 -13.15 -37.24
N VAL A 21 -26.33 -13.66 -36.11
CA VAL A 21 -24.90 -13.66 -35.72
C VAL A 21 -24.34 -15.09 -35.59
N GLY A 22 -24.95 -16.07 -36.26
CA GLY A 22 -24.50 -17.47 -36.25
C GLY A 22 -24.60 -18.15 -34.88
N GLY A 23 -25.56 -17.74 -34.05
CA GLY A 23 -25.88 -18.33 -32.74
C GLY A 23 -27.13 -19.21 -32.76
N LEU A 24 -27.67 -19.46 -31.57
CA LEU A 24 -28.89 -20.26 -31.36
C LEU A 24 -30.15 -19.43 -31.67
N LYS A 25 -31.19 -20.08 -32.21
CA LYS A 25 -32.51 -19.48 -32.41
C LYS A 25 -33.21 -19.08 -31.09
N LEU A 26 -32.82 -19.72 -30.00
CA LEU A 26 -33.13 -19.29 -28.64
C LEU A 26 -31.81 -19.36 -27.87
N GLY A 27 -31.06 -18.27 -27.92
CA GLY A 27 -29.85 -18.05 -27.14
C GLY A 27 -30.06 -16.94 -26.12
N TRP A 28 -28.97 -16.45 -25.54
CA TRP A 28 -28.97 -15.33 -24.59
C TRP A 28 -28.17 -14.15 -25.14
N LEU A 29 -28.72 -12.94 -25.00
CA LEU A 29 -28.13 -11.67 -25.42
C LEU A 29 -27.93 -10.80 -24.19
N TYR A 30 -26.77 -10.16 -24.01
CA TYR A 30 -26.71 -9.01 -23.10
C TYR A 30 -27.34 -7.83 -23.83
N ASP A 31 -28.54 -7.43 -23.40
CA ASP A 31 -29.13 -6.19 -23.84
C ASP A 31 -28.47 -5.03 -23.09
N CYS A 32 -27.98 -4.06 -23.84
CA CYS A 32 -27.39 -2.85 -23.28
C CYS A 32 -28.50 -1.85 -23.06
N VAL A 33 -28.93 -1.73 -21.81
CA VAL A 33 -29.96 -0.81 -21.36
C VAL A 33 -29.27 0.43 -20.77
N PHE A 34 -29.86 1.61 -20.95
CA PHE A 34 -29.55 2.73 -20.07
C PHE A 34 -30.79 3.39 -19.50
N GLN A 35 -30.64 3.98 -18.32
CA GLN A 35 -31.71 4.63 -17.57
C GLN A 35 -31.28 6.02 -17.13
N GLU A 36 -32.21 6.99 -17.17
CA GLU A 36 -32.12 8.22 -16.38
C GLU A 36 -33.03 8.10 -15.16
N ILE A 37 -32.48 8.33 -13.97
CA ILE A 37 -33.22 8.33 -12.69
C ILE A 37 -33.08 9.69 -12.00
N ASP A 38 -34.15 10.13 -11.33
CA ASP A 38 -34.08 11.26 -10.40
C ASP A 38 -33.38 10.82 -9.10
N ILE A 39 -32.39 11.59 -8.64
CA ILE A 39 -31.58 11.21 -7.46
C ILE A 39 -32.35 11.46 -6.14
N ALA A 40 -33.31 12.39 -6.11
CA ALA A 40 -34.03 12.78 -4.90
C ALA A 40 -35.27 11.92 -4.64
N THR A 41 -35.98 11.47 -5.68
CA THR A 41 -37.15 10.59 -5.56
C THR A 41 -36.83 9.12 -5.82
N GLY A 42 -35.81 8.84 -6.64
CA GLY A 42 -35.53 7.49 -7.17
C GLY A 42 -36.43 7.10 -8.34
N ASP A 43 -37.21 8.02 -8.91
CA ASP A 43 -38.10 7.74 -10.04
C ASP A 43 -37.30 7.48 -11.32
N LEU A 44 -37.74 6.48 -12.09
CA LEU A 44 -37.25 6.21 -13.44
C LEU A 44 -37.85 7.22 -14.42
N LEU A 45 -37.03 8.13 -14.93
CA LEU A 45 -37.44 9.18 -15.86
C LEU A 45 -37.42 8.70 -17.31
N PHE A 46 -36.48 7.81 -17.65
CA PHE A 46 -36.28 7.28 -19.00
C PHE A 46 -35.58 5.93 -18.97
N GLU A 47 -35.95 5.00 -19.86
CA GLU A 47 -35.23 3.76 -20.14
C GLU A 47 -35.10 3.57 -21.66
N TRP A 48 -33.95 3.10 -22.13
CA TRP A 48 -33.71 2.75 -23.53
C TRP A 48 -32.95 1.43 -23.65
N ARG A 49 -33.36 0.58 -24.60
CA ARG A 49 -32.82 -0.77 -24.79
C ARG A 49 -32.21 -0.93 -26.18
N ALA A 50 -30.93 -1.30 -26.25
CA ALA A 50 -30.26 -1.48 -27.54
C ALA A 50 -30.95 -2.52 -28.44
N SER A 51 -31.54 -3.57 -27.87
CA SER A 51 -32.22 -4.63 -28.63
C SER A 51 -33.49 -4.19 -29.37
N GLU A 52 -34.11 -3.08 -28.96
CA GLU A 52 -35.35 -2.56 -29.58
C GLU A 52 -35.07 -1.72 -30.84
N TYR A 53 -33.95 -0.99 -30.85
CA TYR A 53 -33.60 -0.03 -31.92
C TYR A 53 -32.45 -0.50 -32.83
N VAL A 54 -31.60 -1.44 -32.38
CA VAL A 54 -30.34 -1.77 -33.06
C VAL A 54 -30.29 -3.26 -33.46
N PRO A 55 -30.35 -3.59 -34.77
CA PRO A 55 -30.22 -4.97 -35.26
C PRO A 55 -28.91 -5.64 -34.82
N ILE A 56 -29.00 -6.83 -34.22
CA ILE A 56 -27.84 -7.48 -33.59
C ILE A 56 -26.69 -7.82 -34.56
N ASN A 57 -26.98 -7.96 -35.85
CA ASN A 57 -25.99 -8.19 -36.92
C ASN A 57 -25.22 -6.93 -37.35
N ASN A 58 -25.57 -5.75 -36.82
CA ASN A 58 -24.77 -4.54 -36.98
C ASN A 58 -23.44 -4.62 -36.21
N THR A 59 -23.30 -5.52 -35.24
CA THR A 59 -22.08 -5.68 -34.44
C THR A 59 -20.84 -6.07 -35.26
N TYR A 60 -19.67 -5.56 -34.87
CA TYR A 60 -18.36 -6.03 -35.30
C TYR A 60 -17.80 -7.12 -34.37
N HIS A 61 -18.33 -7.25 -33.15
CA HIS A 61 -17.92 -8.28 -32.20
C HIS A 61 -18.38 -9.67 -32.67
N GLN A 62 -17.44 -10.57 -32.95
CA GLN A 62 -17.77 -11.91 -33.44
C GLN A 62 -18.11 -12.85 -32.30
N ARG A 63 -19.21 -13.60 -32.42
CA ARG A 63 -19.67 -14.57 -31.42
C ARG A 63 -18.72 -15.79 -31.32
N GLN A 64 -17.86 -15.82 -30.32
CA GLN A 64 -16.88 -16.88 -30.10
C GLN A 64 -17.29 -17.88 -29.00
N GLY A 65 -16.80 -19.12 -29.09
CA GLY A 65 -16.84 -20.10 -27.99
C GLY A 65 -18.23 -20.45 -27.45
N THR A 66 -18.48 -20.09 -26.19
CA THR A 66 -19.77 -20.27 -25.49
C THR A 66 -20.75 -19.12 -25.66
N ALA A 67 -20.31 -17.95 -26.18
CA ALA A 67 -21.12 -16.75 -26.21
C ALA A 67 -22.51 -16.98 -26.83
N GLY A 68 -23.55 -16.65 -26.06
CA GLY A 68 -24.96 -16.80 -26.40
C GLY A 68 -25.63 -18.12 -26.02
N LYS A 69 -24.97 -19.03 -25.28
CA LYS A 69 -25.54 -20.34 -24.91
C LYS A 69 -26.43 -20.32 -23.66
N ASP A 70 -26.06 -19.54 -22.65
CA ASP A 70 -26.68 -19.50 -21.32
C ASP A 70 -26.64 -18.06 -20.76
N ARG A 71 -27.34 -17.83 -19.63
CA ARG A 71 -27.51 -16.49 -19.02
C ARG A 71 -26.19 -15.88 -18.55
N GLU A 72 -25.23 -16.72 -18.16
CA GLU A 72 -23.91 -16.33 -17.64
C GLU A 72 -22.90 -16.03 -18.77
N SER A 73 -23.08 -16.62 -19.95
CA SER A 73 -22.29 -16.38 -21.15
C SER A 73 -23.10 -15.71 -22.28
N ALA A 74 -24.04 -14.83 -21.94
CA ALA A 74 -24.87 -14.13 -22.91
C ALA A 74 -24.03 -13.35 -23.94
N PHE A 75 -24.51 -13.23 -25.19
CA PHE A 75 -23.77 -12.57 -26.25
C PHE A 75 -23.89 -11.04 -26.13
N ASP A 76 -22.77 -10.38 -25.90
CA ASP A 76 -22.67 -8.92 -25.87
C ASP A 76 -22.49 -8.37 -27.29
N PHE A 77 -23.61 -7.96 -27.89
CA PHE A 77 -23.62 -7.44 -29.26
C PHE A 77 -23.29 -5.95 -29.34
N PHE A 78 -23.47 -5.17 -28.27
CA PHE A 78 -23.51 -3.70 -28.33
C PHE A 78 -22.46 -3.00 -27.45
N HIS A 79 -22.21 -3.47 -26.22
CA HIS A 79 -21.28 -2.88 -25.26
C HIS A 79 -21.29 -1.34 -25.17
N LEU A 80 -22.20 -0.82 -24.35
CA LEU A 80 -22.34 0.61 -24.04
C LEU A 80 -21.18 1.10 -23.15
N ASN A 81 -20.38 2.03 -23.68
CA ASN A 81 -19.10 2.46 -23.13
C ASN A 81 -19.13 3.85 -22.47
N SER A 82 -20.02 4.73 -22.95
CA SER A 82 -20.34 6.00 -22.32
C SER A 82 -21.74 6.46 -22.69
N ILE A 83 -22.31 7.25 -21.78
CA ILE A 83 -23.50 8.06 -21.96
C ILE A 83 -23.10 9.49 -21.57
N ASP A 84 -23.58 10.47 -22.33
CA ASP A 84 -23.50 11.90 -22.07
C ASP A 84 -24.81 12.57 -22.56
N GLN A 85 -24.95 13.88 -22.45
CA GLN A 85 -26.08 14.63 -23.01
C GLN A 85 -25.58 15.75 -23.94
N ASP A 86 -26.34 16.04 -25.00
CA ASP A 86 -26.08 17.19 -25.88
C ASP A 86 -26.64 18.51 -25.32
N ASP A 87 -26.45 19.61 -26.05
CA ASP A 87 -26.90 20.95 -25.66
C ASP A 87 -28.45 21.08 -25.56
N GLU A 88 -29.21 20.11 -26.09
CA GLU A 88 -30.68 20.02 -26.00
C GLU A 88 -31.16 19.00 -24.94
N GLY A 89 -30.23 18.20 -24.39
CA GLY A 89 -30.49 17.17 -23.37
C GLY A 89 -30.80 15.77 -23.95
N ASN A 90 -30.61 15.56 -25.26
CA ASN A 90 -30.67 14.23 -25.88
C ASN A 90 -29.43 13.42 -25.49
N TYR A 91 -29.53 12.09 -25.48
CA TYR A 91 -28.44 11.25 -24.97
C TYR A 91 -27.42 10.91 -26.05
N ILE A 92 -26.15 11.23 -25.81
CA ILE A 92 -25.01 10.82 -26.63
C ILE A 92 -24.46 9.51 -26.09
N ILE A 93 -24.67 8.40 -26.81
CA ILE A 93 -24.21 7.06 -26.42
C ILE A 93 -23.06 6.57 -27.30
N SER A 94 -22.11 5.85 -26.70
CA SER A 94 -20.99 5.21 -27.41
C SER A 94 -21.07 3.68 -27.32
N SER A 95 -21.16 3.01 -28.46
CA SER A 95 -21.11 1.55 -28.57
C SER A 95 -19.78 1.09 -29.17
N ARG A 96 -18.98 0.38 -28.38
CA ARG A 96 -17.69 -0.13 -28.87
C ARG A 96 -17.84 -1.33 -29.79
N HIS A 97 -18.90 -2.14 -29.65
CA HIS A 97 -19.12 -3.30 -30.52
C HIS A 97 -19.81 -2.92 -31.84
N MET A 98 -20.52 -1.79 -31.92
CA MET A 98 -21.01 -1.24 -33.19
C MET A 98 -20.01 -0.28 -33.87
N HIS A 99 -18.98 0.17 -33.14
CA HIS A 99 -18.08 1.26 -33.54
C HIS A 99 -18.82 2.58 -33.79
N THR A 100 -19.89 2.85 -33.02
CA THR A 100 -20.76 4.01 -33.22
C THR A 100 -20.79 4.96 -32.03
N ILE A 101 -21.00 6.25 -32.33
CA ILE A 101 -21.55 7.24 -31.40
C ILE A 101 -22.90 7.66 -31.98
N SER A 102 -23.96 7.62 -31.17
CA SER A 102 -25.33 7.92 -31.61
C SER A 102 -26.01 8.90 -30.66
N CYS A 103 -26.88 9.77 -31.20
CA CYS A 103 -27.76 10.62 -30.40
C CYS A 103 -29.17 10.00 -30.32
N ILE A 104 -29.72 9.96 -29.11
CA ILE A 104 -31.03 9.37 -28.78
C ILE A 104 -31.96 10.47 -28.27
N ASP A 105 -33.10 10.66 -28.93
CA ASP A 105 -34.15 11.59 -28.52
C ASP A 105 -34.66 11.25 -27.10
N ARG A 106 -34.62 12.21 -26.18
CA ARG A 106 -34.89 11.93 -24.75
C ARG A 106 -36.36 11.65 -24.41
N HIS A 107 -37.27 11.77 -25.37
CA HIS A 107 -38.71 11.63 -25.16
C HIS A 107 -39.32 10.41 -25.86
N THR A 108 -38.67 9.94 -26.93
CA THR A 108 -39.15 8.85 -27.80
C THR A 108 -38.19 7.66 -27.86
N GLY A 109 -36.91 7.85 -27.53
CA GLY A 109 -35.89 6.81 -27.68
C GLY A 109 -35.39 6.60 -29.12
N GLU A 110 -35.92 7.35 -30.09
CA GLU A 110 -35.51 7.26 -31.49
C GLU A 110 -34.06 7.73 -31.69
N ILE A 111 -33.36 7.09 -32.63
CA ILE A 111 -31.99 7.45 -32.97
C ILE A 111 -32.01 8.65 -33.93
N LEU A 112 -31.65 9.84 -33.40
CA LEU A 112 -31.65 11.11 -34.16
C LEU A 112 -30.51 11.21 -35.17
N TRP A 113 -29.37 10.58 -34.87
CA TRP A 113 -28.25 10.38 -35.80
C TRP A 113 -27.26 9.32 -35.30
N THR A 114 -26.52 8.70 -36.21
CA THR A 114 -25.36 7.83 -35.92
C THR A 114 -24.10 8.23 -36.68
N LEU A 115 -23.00 8.33 -35.94
CA LEU A 115 -21.63 8.57 -36.39
C LEU A 115 -20.79 7.28 -36.24
N GLY A 116 -20.01 6.92 -37.26
CA GLY A 116 -19.15 5.73 -37.25
C GLY A 116 -19.90 4.41 -37.53
N GLY A 117 -19.14 3.31 -37.57
CA GLY A 117 -19.67 1.96 -37.75
C GLY A 117 -20.37 1.69 -39.10
N LYS A 118 -21.21 0.65 -39.14
CA LYS A 118 -21.94 0.22 -40.35
C LYS A 118 -23.10 1.15 -40.72
N THR A 119 -23.56 1.98 -39.77
CA THR A 119 -24.75 2.85 -39.88
C THR A 119 -24.39 4.34 -39.84
N ASN A 120 -23.15 4.68 -40.19
CA ASN A 120 -22.66 6.07 -40.24
C ASN A 120 -23.46 6.91 -41.25
N GLU A 121 -24.08 7.99 -40.77
CA GLU A 121 -24.75 8.98 -41.62
C GLU A 121 -23.84 10.13 -42.08
N PHE A 122 -22.73 10.38 -41.36
CA PHE A 122 -21.94 11.58 -41.55
C PHE A 122 -20.90 11.43 -42.67
N LYS A 123 -20.90 12.40 -43.60
CA LYS A 123 -19.83 12.57 -44.59
C LYS A 123 -18.56 13.08 -43.91
N ASP A 124 -17.49 12.30 -43.99
CA ASP A 124 -16.19 12.67 -43.45
C ASP A 124 -15.49 13.77 -44.28
N LEU A 125 -15.00 14.81 -43.62
CA LEU A 125 -14.27 15.95 -44.20
C LEU A 125 -12.79 15.95 -43.81
N SER A 126 -12.24 14.78 -43.48
CA SER A 126 -10.90 14.54 -42.95
C SER A 126 -10.36 13.18 -43.45
N ASP A 127 -10.70 12.81 -44.69
CA ASP A 127 -10.25 11.60 -45.39
C ASP A 127 -10.55 10.28 -44.64
N GLY A 128 -11.60 10.27 -43.83
CA GLY A 128 -12.05 9.14 -43.00
C GLY A 128 -11.66 9.27 -41.53
N GLU A 129 -10.76 10.19 -41.17
CA GLU A 129 -10.18 10.30 -39.83
C GLU A 129 -11.12 10.83 -38.74
N ALA A 130 -12.34 11.27 -39.09
CA ALA A 130 -13.38 11.64 -38.13
C ALA A 130 -14.36 10.49 -37.85
N THR A 131 -14.54 9.58 -38.80
CA THR A 131 -15.59 8.52 -38.80
C THR A 131 -15.04 7.10 -38.65
N ASN A 132 -13.75 6.89 -38.91
CA ASN A 132 -13.12 5.57 -38.93
C ASN A 132 -12.75 4.99 -37.55
N PHE A 133 -13.18 5.60 -36.44
CA PHE A 133 -12.81 5.17 -35.09
C PHE A 133 -13.33 3.76 -34.76
N ALA A 134 -12.68 3.08 -33.82
CA ALA A 134 -12.99 1.70 -33.49
C ALA A 134 -12.86 1.40 -31.98
N TRP A 135 -13.77 0.57 -31.48
CA TRP A 135 -13.78 0.05 -30.11
C TRP A 135 -13.73 1.12 -28.99
N GLN A 136 -14.20 2.33 -29.32
CA GLN A 136 -13.93 3.60 -28.65
C GLN A 136 -14.54 3.78 -27.25
N HIS A 137 -13.85 4.46 -26.35
CA HIS A 137 -14.27 4.75 -24.97
C HIS A 137 -14.45 6.25 -24.70
N ASP A 138 -15.34 6.53 -23.74
CA ASP A 138 -15.63 7.88 -23.21
C ASP A 138 -15.88 8.97 -24.26
N ALA A 139 -16.86 8.73 -25.15
CA ALA A 139 -17.43 9.80 -25.94
C ALA A 139 -18.11 10.82 -25.01
N ARG A 140 -17.73 12.09 -25.15
CA ARG A 140 -18.26 13.25 -24.42
C ARG A 140 -18.65 14.37 -25.37
N TRP A 141 -19.74 15.06 -25.07
CA TRP A 141 -20.24 16.22 -25.81
C TRP A 141 -19.62 17.52 -25.30
N HIS A 142 -19.45 18.48 -26.21
CA HIS A 142 -18.98 19.83 -25.94
C HIS A 142 -19.68 20.81 -26.88
N ALA A 143 -19.90 22.04 -26.39
CA ALA A 143 -20.48 23.13 -27.15
C ALA A 143 -19.84 23.34 -28.54
N ASN A 144 -20.65 23.84 -29.49
CA ASN A 144 -20.34 23.87 -30.93
C ASN A 144 -20.20 22.45 -31.55
N SER A 145 -21.05 21.52 -31.09
CA SER A 145 -21.21 20.17 -31.64
C SER A 145 -19.88 19.40 -31.77
N THR A 146 -19.08 19.47 -30.70
CA THR A 146 -17.74 18.91 -30.66
C THR A 146 -17.72 17.67 -29.75
N LEU A 147 -17.34 16.52 -30.29
CA LEU A 147 -17.14 15.27 -29.56
C LEU A 147 -15.67 15.10 -29.17
N THR A 148 -15.44 14.56 -27.98
CA THR A 148 -14.13 14.00 -27.58
C THR A 148 -14.27 12.54 -27.20
N LEU A 149 -13.30 11.70 -27.55
CA LEU A 149 -13.27 10.27 -27.22
C LEU A 149 -11.81 9.75 -27.15
N LEU A 150 -11.62 8.57 -26.56
CA LEU A 150 -10.48 7.73 -26.93
C LEU A 150 -10.91 6.76 -28.03
N ASP A 151 -10.28 6.86 -29.19
CA ASP A 151 -10.38 5.88 -30.26
C ASP A 151 -9.34 4.79 -30.00
N ASN A 152 -9.81 3.66 -29.45
CA ASN A 152 -8.97 2.54 -29.05
C ASN A 152 -8.34 1.83 -30.26
N GLY A 153 -8.97 1.85 -31.43
CA GLY A 153 -8.45 1.29 -32.67
C GLY A 153 -8.49 -0.25 -32.75
N SER A 154 -8.39 -0.95 -31.62
CA SER A 154 -8.35 -2.42 -31.49
C SER A 154 -9.13 -2.90 -30.26
N HIS A 155 -9.59 -4.16 -30.26
CA HIS A 155 -10.10 -4.89 -29.09
C HIS A 155 -9.20 -6.03 -28.61
N ALA A 156 -8.20 -6.41 -29.41
CA ALA A 156 -7.19 -7.41 -29.06
C ALA A 156 -5.83 -7.02 -29.65
N TYR A 157 -4.75 -7.42 -28.98
CA TYR A 157 -3.37 -7.18 -29.47
C TYR A 157 -3.02 -7.93 -30.77
N SER A 158 -3.88 -8.86 -31.18
CA SER A 158 -3.82 -9.59 -32.45
C SER A 158 -4.55 -8.91 -33.61
N ASP A 159 -5.22 -7.77 -33.38
CA ASP A 159 -5.88 -7.01 -34.43
C ASP A 159 -4.86 -6.35 -35.38
N PRO A 160 -5.24 -6.04 -36.65
CA PRO A 160 -4.40 -5.28 -37.58
C PRO A 160 -3.93 -3.95 -36.97
N GLU A 161 -2.69 -3.56 -37.27
CA GLU A 161 -2.00 -2.50 -36.53
C GLU A 161 -2.63 -1.11 -36.70
N ARG A 162 -3.50 -0.74 -35.76
CA ARG A 162 -3.99 0.61 -35.54
C ARG A 162 -3.63 1.07 -34.14
N GLN A 163 -2.86 2.16 -34.08
CA GLN A 163 -2.55 2.86 -32.84
C GLN A 163 -3.82 3.48 -32.23
N SER A 164 -3.94 3.41 -30.90
CA SER A 164 -4.97 4.14 -30.16
C SER A 164 -4.66 5.63 -30.08
N ARG A 165 -5.70 6.47 -30.09
CA ARG A 165 -5.55 7.93 -30.11
C ARG A 165 -6.64 8.65 -29.32
N GLY A 166 -6.29 9.74 -28.67
CA GLY A 166 -7.29 10.72 -28.23
C GLY A 166 -7.80 11.47 -29.46
N LEU A 167 -9.11 11.60 -29.64
CA LEU A 167 -9.71 12.14 -30.86
C LEU A 167 -10.72 13.25 -30.53
N VAL A 168 -10.69 14.32 -31.34
CA VAL A 168 -11.63 15.45 -31.26
C VAL A 168 -12.28 15.66 -32.62
N ILE A 169 -13.61 15.54 -32.66
CA ILE A 169 -14.43 15.62 -33.87
C ILE A 169 -15.39 16.80 -33.72
N GLN A 170 -15.58 17.59 -34.77
CA GLN A 170 -16.69 18.52 -34.87
C GLN A 170 -17.71 18.03 -35.89
N LEU A 171 -18.99 18.13 -35.54
CA LEU A 171 -20.11 17.73 -36.38
C LEU A 171 -20.86 18.96 -36.91
N ASP A 172 -21.26 18.90 -38.17
CA ASP A 172 -22.40 19.63 -38.70
C ASP A 172 -23.58 18.64 -38.78
N ILE A 173 -24.46 18.68 -37.79
CA ILE A 173 -25.60 17.76 -37.66
C ILE A 173 -26.62 17.97 -38.79
N ALA A 174 -26.74 19.21 -39.28
CA ALA A 174 -27.74 19.62 -40.27
C ALA A 174 -27.34 19.22 -41.69
N ASN A 175 -26.06 19.40 -42.05
CA ASN A 175 -25.51 18.96 -43.33
C ASN A 175 -25.00 17.50 -43.29
N ARG A 176 -25.05 16.84 -42.12
CA ARG A 176 -24.47 15.50 -41.86
C ARG A 176 -23.01 15.42 -42.31
N GLU A 177 -22.18 16.36 -41.86
CA GLU A 177 -20.73 16.35 -42.11
C GLU A 177 -19.93 16.25 -40.81
N ALA A 178 -18.80 15.52 -40.83
CA ALA A 178 -17.93 15.33 -39.67
C ALA A 178 -16.48 15.69 -40.00
N ARG A 179 -15.80 16.43 -39.11
CA ARG A 179 -14.42 16.90 -39.29
C ARG A 179 -13.57 16.59 -38.07
N ARG A 180 -12.39 16.00 -38.27
CA ARG A 180 -11.38 15.85 -37.22
C ARG A 180 -10.78 17.23 -36.91
N GLN A 181 -10.99 17.74 -35.71
CA GLN A 181 -10.29 18.95 -35.22
C GLN A 181 -8.88 18.60 -34.72
N GLY A 182 -8.73 17.49 -34.00
CA GLY A 182 -7.46 17.04 -33.44
C GLY A 182 -7.40 15.53 -33.26
N ALA A 183 -6.19 14.97 -33.33
CA ALA A 183 -5.91 13.60 -32.89
C ALA A 183 -4.54 13.57 -32.21
N TYR A 184 -4.47 12.86 -31.09
CA TYR A 184 -3.34 12.84 -30.16
C TYR A 184 -2.85 11.40 -30.05
N TYR A 185 -1.59 11.19 -30.43
CA TYR A 185 -0.96 9.88 -30.58
C TYR A 185 0.21 9.77 -29.60
N HIS A 186 0.31 8.64 -28.90
CA HIS A 186 1.45 8.39 -28.00
C HIS A 186 2.72 8.01 -28.78
N PRO A 187 3.92 8.56 -28.48
CA PRO A 187 5.15 8.23 -29.19
C PRO A 187 5.60 6.75 -29.12
N GLN A 188 5.05 5.96 -28.19
CA GLN A 188 5.30 4.51 -28.06
C GLN A 188 4.23 3.64 -28.76
N GLU A 189 3.44 4.21 -29.68
CA GLU A 189 2.48 3.51 -30.53
C GLU A 189 1.48 2.59 -29.77
N PHE A 190 0.98 3.09 -28.63
CA PHE A 190 0.06 2.34 -27.75
C PHE A 190 -1.14 1.73 -28.48
N LYS A 191 -1.44 0.48 -28.13
CA LYS A 191 -2.66 -0.25 -28.49
C LYS A 191 -3.43 -0.52 -27.19
N SER A 192 -4.33 0.38 -26.83
CA SER A 192 -5.16 0.29 -25.63
C SER A 192 -6.46 -0.46 -25.96
N VAL A 193 -6.47 -1.78 -25.78
CA VAL A 193 -7.58 -2.67 -26.19
C VAL A 193 -8.91 -2.44 -25.44
N SER A 194 -8.90 -1.65 -24.37
CA SER A 194 -10.09 -1.19 -23.65
C SER A 194 -9.79 0.06 -22.82
N GLN A 195 -10.84 0.66 -22.26
CA GLN A 195 -10.82 1.76 -21.29
C GLN A 195 -10.20 3.05 -21.86
N GLY A 196 -10.09 4.07 -21.01
CA GLY A 196 -9.47 5.36 -21.32
C GLY A 196 -10.45 6.42 -21.83
N ASN A 197 -9.93 7.63 -22.04
CA ASN A 197 -10.69 8.83 -22.39
C ASN A 197 -9.80 9.95 -22.95
N LEU A 198 -10.43 10.95 -23.57
CA LEU A 198 -9.84 12.29 -23.76
C LEU A 198 -10.68 13.32 -22.97
N GLN A 199 -10.01 14.19 -22.23
CA GLN A 199 -10.61 15.35 -21.57
C GLN A 199 -10.00 16.64 -22.13
N LYS A 200 -10.82 17.62 -22.52
CA LYS A 200 -10.36 19.00 -22.77
C LYS A 200 -10.10 19.71 -21.44
N LEU A 201 -8.97 20.41 -21.34
CA LEU A 201 -8.52 21.08 -20.11
C LEU A 201 -8.76 22.59 -20.11
N ASP A 202 -8.74 23.24 -21.28
CA ASP A 202 -9.00 24.68 -21.42
C ASP A 202 -9.43 25.09 -22.84
N ASP A 203 -9.89 26.33 -22.98
CA ASP A 203 -10.24 26.96 -24.26
C ASP A 203 -9.02 27.20 -25.19
N ARG A 204 -7.80 27.02 -24.68
CA ARG A 204 -6.57 27.02 -25.49
C ARG A 204 -6.36 25.68 -26.20
N GLY A 205 -7.26 24.71 -25.98
CA GLY A 205 -7.28 23.41 -26.64
C GLY A 205 -6.29 22.40 -26.05
N ARG A 206 -5.77 22.60 -24.83
CA ARG A 206 -5.02 21.53 -24.15
C ARG A 206 -5.93 20.35 -23.84
N VAL A 207 -5.39 19.16 -23.93
CA VAL A 207 -6.11 17.91 -23.64
C VAL A 207 -5.30 17.00 -22.71
N LEU A 208 -6.01 16.20 -21.92
CA LEU A 208 -5.48 15.05 -21.21
C LEU A 208 -6.00 13.78 -21.88
N VAL A 209 -5.12 12.83 -22.17
CA VAL A 209 -5.50 11.51 -22.70
C VAL A 209 -5.14 10.45 -21.67
N GLY A 210 -6.14 9.75 -21.15
CA GLY A 210 -5.97 8.57 -20.31
C GLY A 210 -5.94 7.32 -21.18
N TRP A 211 -4.84 6.56 -21.16
CA TRP A 211 -4.61 5.47 -22.12
C TRP A 211 -5.24 4.13 -21.72
N GLY A 212 -6.11 4.10 -20.72
CA GLY A 212 -6.99 2.94 -20.47
C GLY A 212 -6.26 1.70 -19.98
N HIS A 213 -6.36 0.64 -20.79
CA HIS A 213 -5.62 -0.62 -20.62
C HIS A 213 -4.08 -0.45 -20.71
N SER A 214 -3.61 0.60 -21.38
CA SER A 214 -2.20 1.02 -21.31
C SER A 214 -2.06 1.93 -20.09
N ALA A 215 -1.26 1.53 -19.10
CA ALA A 215 -1.12 2.21 -17.81
C ALA A 215 -0.28 3.50 -17.87
N ALA A 216 -0.77 4.46 -18.64
CA ALA A 216 -0.23 5.81 -18.76
C ALA A 216 -1.35 6.85 -18.94
N TYR A 217 -1.02 8.12 -18.73
CA TYR A 217 -1.78 9.27 -19.24
C TYR A 217 -0.82 10.37 -19.68
N SER A 218 -1.22 11.17 -20.67
CA SER A 218 -0.40 12.28 -21.18
C SER A 218 -1.22 13.54 -21.43
N GLU A 219 -0.63 14.70 -21.15
CA GLU A 219 -1.18 16.02 -21.48
C GLU A 219 -0.56 16.53 -22.80
N TYR A 220 -1.38 17.10 -23.68
CA TYR A 220 -0.97 17.66 -24.96
C TYR A 220 -1.44 19.11 -25.13
N SER A 221 -0.69 19.89 -25.92
CA SER A 221 -1.14 21.16 -26.49
C SER A 221 -2.10 20.94 -27.66
N ALA A 222 -2.83 21.99 -28.08
CA ALA A 222 -3.81 21.92 -29.17
C ALA A 222 -3.22 21.54 -30.54
N ASP A 223 -1.94 21.83 -30.79
CA ASP A 223 -1.19 21.44 -31.98
C ASP A 223 -0.58 20.02 -31.88
N GLY A 224 -0.82 19.31 -30.77
CA GLY A 224 -0.44 17.91 -30.60
C GLY A 224 0.95 17.69 -29.99
N GLN A 225 1.63 18.72 -29.50
CA GLN A 225 2.86 18.53 -28.72
C GLN A 225 2.52 17.91 -27.36
N MET A 226 3.17 16.81 -27.03
CA MET A 226 3.15 16.22 -25.68
C MET A 226 3.83 17.18 -24.69
N LEU A 227 3.11 17.58 -23.64
CA LEU A 227 3.54 18.50 -22.59
C LEU A 227 3.97 17.78 -21.31
N CYS A 228 3.32 16.65 -21.02
CA CYS A 228 3.61 15.79 -19.87
C CYS A 228 3.16 14.37 -20.20
N ASP A 229 3.90 13.36 -19.74
CA ASP A 229 3.55 11.95 -19.88
C ASP A 229 3.85 11.22 -18.57
N VAL A 230 2.91 10.41 -18.11
CA VAL A 230 2.99 9.74 -16.81
C VAL A 230 2.61 8.28 -16.99
N HIS A 231 3.62 7.42 -16.94
CA HIS A 231 3.47 5.98 -16.84
C HIS A 231 3.26 5.58 -15.37
N PHE A 232 2.18 4.85 -15.07
CA PHE A 232 1.94 4.22 -13.77
C PHE A 232 2.11 2.69 -13.80
N ALA A 233 2.52 2.15 -14.95
CA ALA A 233 3.33 0.92 -15.04
C ALA A 233 4.29 0.99 -16.25
N ALA A 234 5.26 0.08 -16.34
CA ALA A 234 6.16 0.01 -17.49
C ALA A 234 5.42 -0.48 -18.76
N SER A 235 5.69 0.13 -19.91
CA SER A 235 4.96 -0.16 -21.17
C SER A 235 5.09 -1.60 -21.66
N ALA A 236 6.18 -2.29 -21.32
CA ALA A 236 6.34 -3.73 -21.57
C ALA A 236 5.22 -4.58 -20.94
N PHE A 237 4.52 -4.10 -19.90
CA PHE A 237 3.40 -4.80 -19.27
C PHE A 237 2.02 -4.43 -19.81
N PHE A 238 1.90 -3.41 -20.69
CA PHE A 238 0.60 -2.92 -21.16
C PHE A 238 -0.16 -3.99 -21.96
N LEU A 239 0.56 -4.88 -22.65
CA LEU A 239 0.02 -6.05 -23.36
C LEU A 239 -0.78 -7.00 -22.45
N PHE A 240 -0.58 -6.96 -21.13
CA PHE A 240 -1.18 -7.89 -20.17
C PHE A 240 -2.27 -7.29 -19.28
N GLY A 241 -2.53 -5.97 -19.35
CA GLY A 241 -3.61 -5.33 -18.58
C GLY A 241 -3.53 -5.48 -17.06
N ARG A 242 -2.33 -5.72 -16.50
CA ARG A 242 -2.13 -5.97 -15.05
C ARG A 242 -2.34 -4.73 -14.19
N VAL A 243 -2.07 -3.56 -14.76
CA VAL A 243 -2.35 -2.24 -14.19
C VAL A 243 -3.05 -1.48 -15.30
N VAL A 244 -4.17 -0.84 -14.99
CA VAL A 244 -5.02 -0.12 -15.95
C VAL A 244 -5.67 1.06 -15.22
N SER A 245 -6.13 2.08 -15.96
CA SER A 245 -7.02 3.10 -15.41
C SER A 245 -8.26 3.19 -16.27
N TYR A 246 -9.45 3.16 -15.66
CA TYR A 246 -10.70 3.17 -16.42
C TYR A 246 -10.85 4.49 -17.20
N ARG A 247 -10.59 5.63 -16.54
CA ARG A 247 -10.52 7.00 -17.09
C ARG A 247 -9.63 7.85 -16.19
N VAL A 248 -9.03 8.91 -16.75
CA VAL A 248 -8.23 9.89 -15.99
C VAL A 248 -8.83 11.28 -16.19
N PHE A 249 -9.00 12.02 -15.09
CA PHE A 249 -9.53 13.38 -15.09
C PHE A 249 -8.61 14.35 -14.35
N LYS A 250 -8.55 15.59 -14.81
CA LYS A 250 -7.80 16.70 -14.20
C LYS A 250 -8.69 17.93 -14.14
N GLY A 251 -8.83 18.49 -12.95
CA GLY A 251 -9.64 19.68 -12.68
C GLY A 251 -9.49 20.12 -11.24
N ALA A 252 -10.14 21.23 -10.87
CA ALA A 252 -10.36 21.55 -9.47
C ALA A 252 -11.34 20.53 -8.86
N TRP A 253 -11.07 20.08 -7.64
CA TRP A 253 -11.99 19.27 -6.85
C TRP A 253 -12.12 19.89 -5.47
N VAL A 254 -13.33 19.83 -4.91
CA VAL A 254 -13.60 20.16 -3.53
C VAL A 254 -13.89 18.85 -2.80
N GLY A 255 -13.10 18.57 -1.77
CA GLY A 255 -13.32 17.46 -0.86
C GLY A 255 -13.95 17.96 0.44
N ASN A 256 -15.15 17.44 0.73
CA ASN A 256 -15.93 17.75 1.93
C ASN A 256 -16.15 16.45 2.74
N PRO A 257 -15.12 16.00 3.50
CA PRO A 257 -15.20 14.78 4.30
C PRO A 257 -16.27 14.88 5.39
N GLN A 258 -17.04 13.80 5.57
CA GLN A 258 -18.14 13.74 6.54
C GLN A 258 -17.69 13.42 7.98
N THR A 259 -16.40 13.13 8.18
CA THR A 259 -15.79 13.05 9.51
C THR A 259 -15.40 14.45 10.00
N PRO A 260 -15.41 14.73 11.32
CA PRO A 260 -14.78 15.95 11.83
C PRO A 260 -13.27 15.96 11.51
N PRO A 261 -12.61 17.13 11.57
CA PRO A 261 -11.15 17.17 11.66
C PRO A 261 -10.67 16.49 12.94
N ASP A 262 -9.49 15.87 12.86
CA ASP A 262 -8.90 15.11 13.96
C ASP A 262 -7.66 15.83 14.50
N ALA A 263 -7.44 15.76 15.82
CA ALA A 263 -6.30 16.41 16.46
C ALA A 263 -5.91 15.77 17.80
N GLU A 264 -4.61 15.53 17.97
CA GLU A 264 -4.04 14.91 19.18
C GLU A 264 -3.13 15.90 19.92
N VAL A 265 -3.20 15.91 21.26
CA VAL A 265 -2.35 16.76 22.13
C VAL A 265 -1.17 15.95 22.66
N MET A 266 0.06 16.40 22.36
CA MET A 266 1.29 15.77 22.84
C MET A 266 2.20 16.80 23.52
N GLY A 267 2.11 16.90 24.85
CA GLY A 267 2.88 17.87 25.64
C GLY A 267 2.39 19.30 25.43
N ASP A 268 3.22 20.17 24.86
CA ASP A 268 2.88 21.55 24.48
C ASP A 268 2.56 21.71 22.98
N MET A 269 2.35 20.61 22.26
CA MET A 269 1.99 20.59 20.83
C MET A 269 0.61 19.96 20.61
N ILE A 270 -0.08 20.44 19.57
CA ILE A 270 -1.27 19.82 18.96
C ILE A 270 -0.87 19.40 17.53
N TYR A 271 -1.23 18.19 17.14
CA TYR A 271 -1.07 17.68 15.77
C TYR A 271 -2.45 17.58 15.14
N ALA A 272 -2.75 18.42 14.14
CA ALA A 272 -4.09 18.54 13.55
C ALA A 272 -4.11 18.15 12.07
N SER A 273 -5.07 17.31 11.65
CA SER A 273 -5.23 16.92 10.25
C SER A 273 -6.70 16.75 9.87
N TRP A 274 -7.00 16.83 8.57
CA TRP A 274 -8.34 16.52 8.06
C TRP A 274 -8.22 15.94 6.65
N ASN A 275 -8.21 14.61 6.56
CA ASN A 275 -8.01 13.92 5.29
C ASN A 275 -9.15 14.22 4.31
N GLY A 276 -8.80 14.59 3.08
CA GLY A 276 -9.75 14.96 2.04
C GLY A 276 -10.34 16.37 2.16
N ALA A 277 -10.14 17.13 3.25
CA ALA A 277 -10.65 18.49 3.36
C ALA A 277 -9.77 19.47 2.55
N THR A 278 -10.22 19.84 1.35
CA THR A 278 -9.46 20.72 0.44
C THR A 278 -9.64 22.20 0.73
N GLU A 279 -10.78 22.59 1.31
CA GLU A 279 -11.11 24.01 1.57
C GLU A 279 -10.59 24.50 2.92
N ALA A 280 -10.16 23.59 3.80
CA ALA A 280 -9.49 23.93 5.05
C ALA A 280 -8.08 24.49 4.77
N VAL A 281 -7.89 25.79 5.03
CA VAL A 281 -6.64 26.53 4.82
C VAL A 281 -6.03 27.10 6.10
N ALA A 282 -6.77 27.10 7.21
CA ALA A 282 -6.27 27.52 8.51
C ALA A 282 -6.95 26.77 9.66
N TRP A 283 -6.35 26.84 10.84
CA TRP A 283 -6.87 26.31 12.11
C TRP A 283 -6.97 27.44 13.13
N GLN A 284 -8.18 27.72 13.60
CA GLN A 284 -8.42 28.65 14.69
C GLN A 284 -8.41 27.88 16.01
N LEU A 285 -7.51 28.25 16.93
CA LEU A 285 -7.52 27.74 18.29
C LEU A 285 -8.56 28.52 19.10
N GLU A 286 -9.48 27.79 19.72
CA GLU A 286 -10.59 28.34 20.48
C GLU A 286 -10.55 27.82 21.92
N ALA A 287 -10.55 28.72 22.89
CA ALA A 287 -10.66 28.40 24.30
C ALA A 287 -12.12 28.42 24.74
N TRP A 288 -12.48 27.51 25.64
CA TRP A 288 -13.76 27.60 26.33
C TRP A 288 -13.75 28.77 27.33
N ASP A 289 -14.76 29.64 27.26
CA ASP A 289 -14.95 30.69 28.26
C ASP A 289 -15.66 30.15 29.50
N SER A 290 -15.16 30.52 30.68
CA SER A 290 -15.62 29.99 31.97
C SER A 290 -16.47 30.97 32.78
N HIS A 291 -16.59 32.23 32.33
CA HIS A 291 -17.10 33.31 33.17
C HIS A 291 -18.59 33.66 32.99
N ASP A 292 -19.28 33.07 32.02
CA ASP A 292 -20.65 33.48 31.63
C ASP A 292 -21.74 32.41 31.90
N SER A 293 -21.57 31.60 32.96
CA SER A 293 -22.58 30.63 33.43
C SER A 293 -23.44 31.21 34.57
N GLY A 294 -24.29 32.20 34.23
CA GLY A 294 -25.19 32.85 35.19
C GLY A 294 -26.45 32.06 35.52
N ASP A 295 -26.36 31.09 36.44
CA ASP A 295 -27.50 30.35 37.04
C ASP A 295 -28.45 29.61 36.06
N SER A 296 -28.02 29.36 34.82
CA SER A 296 -28.74 28.53 33.84
C SER A 296 -28.00 27.22 33.54
N ASP A 297 -28.63 26.07 33.85
CA ASP A 297 -28.13 24.70 33.57
C ASP A 297 -28.03 24.35 32.05
N ASP A 298 -28.22 25.32 31.16
CA ASP A 298 -28.31 25.11 29.72
C ASP A 298 -26.93 25.27 29.05
N PHE A 299 -26.22 24.16 28.87
CA PHE A 299 -24.93 24.09 28.17
C PHE A 299 -25.01 24.47 26.67
N ALA A 300 -26.17 24.91 26.16
CA ALA A 300 -26.34 25.38 24.79
C ALA A 300 -25.58 26.69 24.50
N ASP A 301 -25.51 27.62 25.47
CA ASP A 301 -24.84 28.93 25.32
C ASP A 301 -23.35 28.89 25.71
N THR A 302 -22.66 27.77 25.52
CA THR A 302 -21.20 27.69 25.76
C THR A 302 -20.41 28.53 24.75
N HIS A 303 -19.97 29.71 25.17
CA HIS A 303 -19.12 30.57 24.36
C HIS A 303 -17.67 30.07 24.30
N PHE A 304 -17.17 29.94 23.07
CA PHE A 304 -15.77 29.70 22.76
C PHE A 304 -15.18 30.98 22.18
N HIS A 305 -14.08 31.48 22.75
CA HIS A 305 -13.38 32.65 22.22
C HIS A 305 -12.13 32.24 21.44
N ARG A 306 -11.86 32.95 20.34
CA ARG A 306 -10.65 32.79 19.54
C ARG A 306 -9.43 33.18 20.36
N VAL A 307 -8.44 32.29 20.40
CA VAL A 307 -7.12 32.52 21.01
C VAL A 307 -6.13 32.93 19.93
N GLU A 308 -5.94 32.08 18.92
CA GLU A 308 -4.93 32.28 17.87
C GLU A 308 -5.36 31.59 16.55
N LEU A 309 -4.65 31.86 15.46
CA LEU A 309 -4.93 31.32 14.12
C LEU A 309 -3.64 30.84 13.48
N PHE A 310 -3.64 29.61 12.96
CA PHE A 310 -2.49 28.94 12.38
C PHE A 310 -2.77 28.58 10.92
N GLU A 311 -1.82 28.82 10.01
CA GLU A 311 -1.96 28.49 8.59
C GLU A 311 -1.78 26.98 8.36
N LYS A 312 -2.66 26.35 7.56
CA LYS A 312 -2.56 24.93 7.21
C LYS A 312 -1.62 24.76 6.01
N THR A 313 -0.33 24.66 6.31
CA THR A 313 0.76 24.56 5.32
C THR A 313 0.95 23.16 4.70
N GLY A 314 0.17 22.16 5.13
CA GLY A 314 0.29 20.78 4.65
C GLY A 314 -0.96 19.91 4.87
N PHE A 315 -0.75 18.60 4.93
CA PHE A 315 -1.78 17.61 5.30
C PHE A 315 -2.07 17.65 6.81
N GLU A 316 -1.01 17.48 7.59
CA GLU A 316 -0.96 17.65 9.04
C GLU A 316 -0.39 19.05 9.35
N THR A 317 -0.84 19.66 10.45
CA THR A 317 -0.34 20.95 10.95
C THR A 317 0.11 20.80 12.39
N GLU A 318 1.39 21.06 12.64
CA GLU A 318 1.94 21.13 14.00
C GLU A 318 1.64 22.52 14.59
N ILE A 319 0.87 22.56 15.68
CA ILE A 319 0.44 23.81 16.35
C ILE A 319 0.99 23.78 17.78
N ARG A 320 1.74 24.81 18.17
CA ARG A 320 2.21 24.94 19.56
C ARG A 320 1.13 25.58 20.42
N ILE A 321 0.85 24.99 21.58
CA ILE A 321 -0.13 25.52 22.53
C ILE A 321 0.41 26.83 23.13
N PRO A 322 -0.25 27.98 22.97
CA PRO A 322 0.24 29.25 23.50
C PRO A 322 0.31 29.23 25.04
N GLU A 323 1.34 29.85 25.63
CA GLU A 323 1.44 29.97 27.10
C GLU A 323 0.25 30.75 27.68
N SER A 324 -0.28 31.72 26.92
CA SER A 324 -1.46 32.54 27.21
C SER A 324 -2.81 31.80 27.18
N LEU A 325 -2.85 30.52 26.77
CA LEU A 325 -4.05 29.71 26.88
C LEU A 325 -4.30 29.36 28.35
N GLU A 326 -5.15 30.12 29.04
CA GLU A 326 -5.47 29.88 30.46
C GLU A 326 -6.55 28.79 30.66
N SER A 327 -7.49 28.66 29.72
CA SER A 327 -8.57 27.67 29.81
C SER A 327 -8.03 26.24 29.66
N PRO A 328 -8.47 25.27 30.50
CA PRO A 328 -8.01 23.89 30.41
C PRO A 328 -8.54 23.19 29.15
N LEU A 329 -9.73 23.57 28.70
CA LEU A 329 -10.43 23.00 27.54
C LEU A 329 -10.39 23.96 26.34
N PHE A 330 -10.04 23.40 25.19
CA PHE A 330 -9.93 24.12 23.93
C PHE A 330 -10.33 23.20 22.76
N ARG A 331 -10.39 23.75 21.54
CA ARG A 331 -10.57 22.97 20.30
C ARG A 331 -9.90 23.69 19.13
N LEU A 332 -9.79 23.00 18.00
CA LEU A 332 -9.43 23.62 16.73
C LEU A 332 -10.66 23.68 15.81
N ALA A 333 -10.93 24.86 15.27
CA ALA A 333 -11.88 25.08 14.19
C ALA A 333 -11.11 25.17 12.86
N ALA A 334 -11.39 24.26 11.93
CA ALA A 334 -10.86 24.34 10.57
C ALA A 334 -11.59 25.45 9.80
N LEU A 335 -10.84 26.40 9.24
CA LEU A 335 -11.39 27.56 8.53
C LEU A 335 -11.15 27.49 7.01
N ASP A 336 -12.12 28.02 6.26
CA ASP A 336 -11.97 28.31 4.83
C ASP A 336 -11.19 29.61 4.55
N SER A 337 -11.03 29.95 3.26
CA SER A 337 -10.35 31.16 2.81
C SER A 337 -11.04 32.49 3.18
N GLN A 338 -12.29 32.46 3.63
CA GLN A 338 -13.08 33.62 4.08
C GLN A 338 -13.14 33.72 5.62
N GLY A 339 -12.66 32.70 6.34
CA GLY A 339 -12.74 32.59 7.79
C GLY A 339 -13.98 31.85 8.31
N THR A 340 -14.76 31.21 7.43
CA THR A 340 -15.91 30.37 7.83
C THR A 340 -15.42 29.10 8.50
N VAL A 341 -16.03 28.71 9.63
CA VAL A 341 -15.77 27.42 10.27
C VAL A 341 -16.38 26.30 9.40
N LEU A 342 -15.52 25.44 8.86
CA LEU A 342 -15.92 24.25 8.08
C LEU A 342 -16.22 23.05 8.99
N GLY A 343 -15.52 22.95 10.12
CA GLY A 343 -15.67 21.87 11.09
C GLY A 343 -14.79 22.09 12.31
N THR A 344 -15.11 21.45 13.43
CA THR A 344 -14.34 21.53 14.68
C THR A 344 -13.87 20.17 15.12
N THR A 345 -12.70 20.09 15.75
CA THR A 345 -12.22 18.88 16.42
C THR A 345 -13.13 18.50 17.59
N GLY A 346 -12.89 17.34 18.19
CA GLY A 346 -13.31 17.10 19.57
C GLY A 346 -12.75 18.16 20.53
N LEU A 347 -13.27 18.20 21.76
CA LEU A 347 -12.67 19.00 22.82
C LEU A 347 -11.31 18.40 23.19
N LEU A 348 -10.31 19.27 23.22
CA LEU A 348 -8.93 18.99 23.58
C LEU A 348 -8.66 19.57 24.97
N GLN A 349 -7.79 18.91 25.72
CA GLN A 349 -7.35 19.35 27.04
C GLN A 349 -5.82 19.31 27.10
N ARG A 350 -5.18 20.24 27.83
CA ARG A 350 -3.76 20.09 28.16
C ARG A 350 -3.62 18.86 29.07
N ASP A 351 -2.68 17.96 28.77
CA ASP A 351 -2.44 16.75 29.58
C ASP A 351 -2.08 17.12 31.04
N SER A 352 -3.10 17.03 31.90
CA SER A 352 -3.03 17.39 33.30
C SER A 352 -2.45 16.25 34.15
N ARG A 353 -1.18 15.91 33.90
CA ARG A 353 -0.33 14.99 34.68
C ARG A 353 -1.10 13.79 35.29
N LEU A 354 -1.73 12.98 34.45
CA LEU A 354 -2.35 11.67 34.78
C LEU A 354 -2.66 11.46 36.28
N ASN A 355 -3.70 12.15 36.78
CA ASN A 355 -4.12 12.01 38.17
C ASN A 355 -4.93 10.73 38.35
N LEU A 356 -4.55 9.88 39.31
CA LEU A 356 -4.85 8.44 39.27
C LEU A 356 -6.34 8.10 39.48
N ASP A 357 -7.13 9.02 40.06
CA ASP A 357 -8.51 8.78 40.48
C ASP A 357 -9.56 8.92 39.35
N GLU A 358 -9.31 9.73 38.31
CA GLU A 358 -10.29 9.88 37.21
C GLU A 358 -10.41 8.60 36.36
N LEU A 359 -9.31 7.84 36.28
CA LEU A 359 -9.24 6.53 35.64
C LEU A 359 -10.17 5.49 36.31
N LEU A 360 -10.59 5.73 37.56
CA LEU A 360 -11.49 4.83 38.31
C LEU A 360 -12.98 5.12 38.05
N ASN A 361 -13.36 6.34 37.65
CA ASN A 361 -14.78 6.71 37.50
C ASN A 361 -15.44 6.20 36.20
N LEU A 362 -14.66 5.77 35.21
CA LEU A 362 -15.19 5.12 34.00
C LEU A 362 -15.91 3.78 34.29
N HIS A 363 -15.75 3.24 35.50
CA HIS A 363 -16.14 1.86 35.83
C HIS A 363 -17.65 1.60 35.81
N ASP A 364 -18.55 2.43 36.36
CA ASP A 364 -19.92 1.96 36.64
C ASP A 364 -20.76 1.63 35.39
N TRP A 365 -20.62 2.41 34.31
CA TRP A 365 -21.34 2.14 33.05
C TRP A 365 -20.71 0.98 32.27
N VAL A 366 -19.37 0.90 32.27
CA VAL A 366 -18.63 -0.27 31.75
C VAL A 366 -18.99 -1.52 32.52
N ILE A 367 -19.16 -1.46 33.85
CA ILE A 367 -19.61 -2.57 34.70
C ILE A 367 -21.02 -3.02 34.33
N ARG A 368 -21.96 -2.12 34.01
CA ARG A 368 -23.32 -2.52 33.61
C ARG A 368 -23.33 -3.29 32.29
N ILE A 369 -22.60 -2.82 31.27
CA ILE A 369 -22.42 -3.54 30.00
C ILE A 369 -21.62 -4.84 30.23
N ALA A 370 -20.55 -4.79 31.01
CA ALA A 370 -19.74 -5.94 31.36
C ALA A 370 -20.51 -6.98 32.18
N VAL A 371 -21.51 -6.61 33.00
CA VAL A 371 -22.36 -7.57 33.72
C VAL A 371 -23.34 -8.25 32.76
N ALA A 372 -23.93 -7.52 31.80
CA ALA A 372 -24.77 -8.13 30.77
C ALA A 372 -23.97 -9.07 29.85
N MET A 373 -22.81 -8.60 29.35
CA MET A 373 -21.89 -9.39 28.53
C MET A 373 -21.25 -10.54 29.32
N SER A 374 -20.94 -10.35 30.61
CA SER A 374 -20.45 -11.42 31.49
C SER A 374 -21.55 -12.34 31.98
N ALA A 375 -22.84 -12.05 31.84
CA ALA A 375 -23.88 -13.04 32.12
C ALA A 375 -23.89 -14.12 31.01
N CYS A 376 -23.96 -13.69 29.75
CA CYS A 376 -23.75 -14.57 28.59
C CYS A 376 -22.34 -15.20 28.61
N GLY A 377 -21.34 -14.37 28.90
CA GLY A 377 -19.94 -14.73 29.05
C GLY A 377 -19.64 -15.62 30.26
N LEU A 378 -20.51 -15.72 31.29
CA LEU A 378 -20.37 -16.67 32.40
C LEU A 378 -21.06 -17.99 32.11
N ILE A 379 -22.07 -18.05 31.24
CA ILE A 379 -22.66 -19.33 30.84
C ILE A 379 -21.69 -20.06 29.90
N THR A 380 -21.24 -19.38 28.84
CA THR A 380 -20.17 -19.87 27.97
C THR A 380 -18.84 -19.96 28.73
N GLY A 381 -18.55 -19.00 29.61
CA GLY A 381 -17.31 -18.94 30.36
C GLY A 381 -17.22 -19.94 31.50
N LEU A 382 -18.30 -20.35 32.18
CA LEU A 382 -18.21 -21.44 33.17
C LEU A 382 -17.92 -22.77 32.49
N TYR A 383 -18.48 -23.00 31.31
CA TYR A 383 -18.16 -24.15 30.46
C TYR A 383 -16.67 -24.19 30.08
N CYS A 384 -16.08 -23.03 29.75
CA CYS A 384 -14.64 -22.90 29.51
C CYS A 384 -13.80 -22.93 30.80
N ILE A 385 -14.19 -22.24 31.87
CA ILE A 385 -13.45 -22.07 33.13
C ILE A 385 -13.35 -23.38 33.92
N VAL A 386 -14.39 -24.22 33.92
CA VAL A 386 -14.29 -25.57 34.51
C VAL A 386 -13.20 -26.41 33.83
N ASN A 387 -12.87 -26.13 32.55
CA ASN A 387 -11.80 -26.78 31.81
C ASN A 387 -10.46 -26.02 31.81
N CYS A 388 -10.47 -24.68 31.90
CA CYS A 388 -9.29 -23.82 31.68
C CYS A 388 -8.74 -23.12 32.93
N ARG A 389 -9.36 -23.24 34.12
CA ARG A 389 -8.92 -22.56 35.36
C ARG A 389 -7.71 -23.23 36.02
N ARG A 390 -6.67 -23.50 35.23
CA ARG A 390 -5.43 -24.15 35.64
C ARG A 390 -4.16 -23.37 35.22
N GLU A 391 -4.27 -22.42 34.30
CA GLU A 391 -3.14 -21.61 33.82
C GLU A 391 -3.51 -20.12 33.79
N SER A 392 -2.97 -19.34 34.73
CA SER A 392 -3.14 -17.88 34.80
C SER A 392 -2.02 -17.22 35.61
N ASP A 393 -0.81 -17.19 35.05
CA ASP A 393 0.31 -16.35 35.49
C ASP A 393 0.76 -15.47 34.31
N GLU A 394 0.43 -14.18 34.34
CA GLU A 394 0.64 -13.25 33.22
C GLU A 394 2.03 -12.59 33.22
N GLU A 395 3.07 -13.31 32.79
CA GLU A 395 4.30 -12.65 32.30
C GLU A 395 5.03 -13.41 31.15
N ALA A 396 4.44 -14.48 30.59
CA ALA A 396 5.18 -15.45 29.76
C ALA A 396 4.61 -15.71 28.34
N TYR A 397 4.83 -14.77 27.41
CA TYR A 397 5.10 -15.16 26.01
C TYR A 397 6.58 -15.54 25.92
N PHE A 398 6.85 -16.83 25.76
CA PHE A 398 8.18 -17.48 25.80
C PHE A 398 9.01 -17.29 27.09
N GLY A 399 8.47 -16.60 28.11
CA GLY A 399 9.13 -16.42 29.42
C GLY A 399 10.31 -15.43 29.41
N LEU A 400 10.33 -14.51 28.45
CA LEU A 400 11.42 -13.53 28.28
C LEU A 400 11.16 -12.21 29.02
N ASN A 401 12.09 -11.81 29.89
CA ASN A 401 12.06 -10.50 30.54
C ASN A 401 12.93 -9.48 29.79
N TYR A 402 12.30 -8.70 28.91
CA TYR A 402 12.97 -7.64 28.15
C TYR A 402 13.45 -6.46 29.02
N LYS A 403 12.96 -6.28 30.25
CA LYS A 403 13.35 -5.18 31.16
C LYS A 403 14.70 -5.42 31.84
N SER A 404 15.27 -6.62 31.74
CA SER A 404 16.51 -7.02 32.43
C SER A 404 17.50 -7.80 31.56
N THR A 405 17.19 -8.02 30.28
CA THR A 405 18.08 -8.73 29.34
C THR A 405 19.36 -7.93 29.05
N PRO A 406 20.55 -8.56 29.04
CA PRO A 406 21.81 -7.86 28.72
C PRO A 406 21.95 -7.47 27.23
N LEU A 407 20.99 -7.87 26.39
CA LEU A 407 20.97 -7.57 24.95
C LEU A 407 20.50 -6.14 24.61
N LEU A 408 20.04 -5.38 25.61
CA LEU A 408 19.43 -4.05 25.47
C LEU A 408 20.12 -3.00 26.35
N HIS A 409 20.23 -1.78 25.83
CA HIS A 409 20.86 -0.62 26.45
C HIS A 409 19.95 0.08 27.48
N HIS A 410 19.73 -0.53 28.64
CA HIS A 410 18.84 -0.01 29.71
C HIS A 410 19.25 1.34 30.32
N THR A 411 20.43 1.88 30.00
CA THR A 411 20.90 3.20 30.46
C THR A 411 21.77 3.89 29.40
N PRO A 412 21.88 5.24 29.40
CA PRO A 412 22.77 5.95 28.46
C PRO A 412 24.23 5.47 28.55
N ALA A 413 24.71 5.19 29.76
CA ALA A 413 26.09 4.74 30.01
C ALA A 413 26.39 3.32 29.48
N SER A 414 25.37 2.55 29.10
CA SER A 414 25.58 1.24 28.48
C SER A 414 25.91 1.34 26.97
N LEU A 415 25.61 2.48 26.33
CA LEU A 415 25.89 2.68 24.89
C LEU A 415 27.40 2.72 24.59
N SER A 416 28.20 3.35 25.46
CA SER A 416 29.65 3.46 25.30
C SER A 416 30.41 2.12 25.39
N ASN A 417 29.72 1.03 25.72
CA ASN A 417 30.28 -0.33 25.70
C ASN A 417 30.05 -1.06 24.36
N SER A 418 29.22 -0.50 23.47
CA SER A 418 29.04 -1.02 22.11
C SER A 418 30.09 -0.45 21.17
N PHE A 419 30.70 -1.31 20.36
CA PHE A 419 31.76 -0.93 19.42
C PHE A 419 31.24 -0.17 18.20
N ASP A 420 30.00 -0.45 17.78
CA ASP A 420 29.38 0.11 16.56
C ASP A 420 28.45 1.32 16.84
N LEU A 421 28.45 1.88 18.06
CA LEU A 421 27.58 3.01 18.45
C LEU A 421 28.40 4.24 18.90
N PRO A 422 27.90 5.48 18.72
CA PRO A 422 28.58 6.70 19.17
C PRO A 422 28.76 6.74 20.70
N SER A 423 30.02 6.76 21.14
CA SER A 423 30.39 6.69 22.57
C SER A 423 30.08 7.95 23.40
N SER A 424 29.71 9.07 22.75
CA SER A 424 29.49 10.37 23.40
C SER A 424 28.27 11.14 22.85
N SER A 425 27.25 10.44 22.34
CA SER A 425 26.02 11.05 21.82
C SER A 425 24.92 11.12 22.89
N PRO A 426 24.10 12.20 22.95
CA PRO A 426 22.83 12.18 23.67
C PRO A 426 21.93 11.01 23.21
N SER A 427 21.11 10.48 24.12
CA SER A 427 20.22 9.35 23.82
C SER A 427 18.82 9.54 24.41
N LYS A 428 17.83 8.91 23.79
CA LYS A 428 16.45 8.79 24.28
C LYS A 428 16.10 7.33 24.49
N SER A 429 15.30 7.02 25.50
CA SER A 429 14.69 5.69 25.63
C SER A 429 13.60 5.54 24.56
N LEU A 430 13.76 4.60 23.63
CA LEU A 430 12.85 4.35 22.52
C LEU A 430 12.53 2.85 22.44
N ASN A 431 11.29 2.52 22.06
CA ASN A 431 10.96 1.18 21.57
C ASN A 431 11.38 0.99 20.10
N LEU A 432 11.34 -0.25 19.60
CA LEU A 432 11.83 -0.58 18.26
C LEU A 432 11.06 0.20 17.17
N TYR A 433 9.73 0.29 17.27
CA TYR A 433 8.88 1.08 16.37
C TYR A 433 9.24 2.58 16.36
N GLN A 434 9.52 3.17 17.52
CA GLN A 434 9.94 4.56 17.65
C GLN A 434 11.33 4.80 17.05
N ALA A 435 12.26 3.85 17.19
CA ALA A 435 13.61 3.97 16.63
C ALA A 435 13.62 3.87 15.10
N ILE A 436 12.79 3.00 14.52
CA ILE A 436 12.56 2.89 13.07
C ILE A 436 11.96 4.20 12.53
N ASN A 437 10.88 4.69 13.13
CA ASN A 437 10.30 5.99 12.76
C ASN A 437 11.30 7.15 12.92
N SER A 438 12.16 7.12 13.94
CA SER A 438 13.24 8.10 14.10
C SER A 438 14.29 8.01 13.00
N ALA A 439 14.57 6.82 12.46
CA ALA A 439 15.45 6.63 11.31
C ALA A 439 14.82 7.17 10.01
N LEU A 440 13.54 6.86 9.77
CA LEU A 440 12.79 7.33 8.59
C LEU A 440 12.66 8.86 8.58
N ARG A 441 12.32 9.49 9.73
CA ARG A 441 12.32 10.95 9.87
C ARG A 441 13.73 11.53 9.66
N THR A 442 14.78 10.92 10.23
CA THR A 442 16.17 11.34 9.99
C THR A 442 16.52 11.28 8.49
N ALA A 443 16.07 10.24 7.79
CA ALA A 443 16.37 10.04 6.37
C ALA A 443 15.69 11.07 5.46
N LEU A 444 14.40 11.34 5.67
CA LEU A 444 13.67 12.40 4.96
C LEU A 444 14.32 13.78 5.16
N SER A 445 14.71 14.12 6.39
CA SER A 445 15.38 15.39 6.67
C SER A 445 16.80 15.48 6.08
N ALA A 446 17.49 14.35 5.89
CA ALA A 446 18.86 14.31 5.39
C ALA A 446 18.96 14.39 3.85
N SER A 447 17.93 14.02 3.09
CA SER A 447 17.94 14.17 1.63
C SER A 447 16.56 14.17 0.99
N ASN A 448 16.32 15.16 0.11
CA ASN A 448 15.17 15.22 -0.78
C ASN A 448 15.10 14.09 -1.83
N LYS A 449 16.10 13.21 -1.88
CA LYS A 449 16.05 11.96 -2.66
C LYS A 449 15.34 10.82 -1.91
N VAL A 450 15.17 10.90 -0.59
CA VAL A 450 14.46 9.86 0.17
C VAL A 450 12.96 9.99 -0.07
N MET A 451 12.32 8.85 -0.37
CA MET A 451 10.87 8.76 -0.55
C MET A 451 10.35 7.61 0.31
N LEU A 452 9.26 7.84 1.06
CA LEU A 452 8.56 6.79 1.80
C LEU A 452 7.26 6.44 1.08
N PHE A 453 6.92 5.15 1.03
CA PHE A 453 5.65 4.67 0.46
C PHE A 453 4.97 3.74 1.45
N GLY A 454 3.71 4.05 1.79
CA GLY A 454 2.88 3.21 2.64
C GLY A 454 2.30 2.00 1.90
N GLU A 455 1.94 0.98 2.68
CA GLU A 455 1.42 -0.35 2.31
C GLU A 455 1.00 -0.64 0.86
N ASP A 456 1.59 -1.71 0.29
CA ASP A 456 1.10 -2.38 -0.92
C ASP A 456 -0.09 -3.31 -0.64
N VAL A 457 -1.28 -2.90 -1.06
CA VAL A 457 -2.50 -3.71 -1.01
C VAL A 457 -2.73 -4.50 -2.32
N ALA A 458 -1.87 -4.37 -3.33
CA ALA A 458 -2.14 -4.84 -4.70
C ALA A 458 -0.87 -5.28 -5.49
N SER A 459 -0.53 -6.57 -5.35
CA SER A 459 0.27 -7.32 -6.33
C SER A 459 1.68 -6.79 -6.67
N GLY A 460 2.35 -6.11 -5.73
CA GLY A 460 3.75 -5.71 -5.87
C GLY A 460 3.97 -4.37 -6.58
N GLY A 461 2.92 -3.56 -6.72
CA GLY A 461 2.99 -2.24 -7.34
C GLY A 461 3.98 -1.30 -6.63
N ILE A 462 4.07 -1.36 -5.29
CA ILE A 462 4.97 -0.48 -4.51
C ILE A 462 6.43 -0.77 -4.82
N VAL A 463 6.78 -2.05 -4.99
CA VAL A 463 8.16 -2.48 -5.21
C VAL A 463 8.57 -2.20 -6.65
N GLY A 464 7.67 -2.40 -7.62
CA GLY A 464 7.89 -1.95 -9.00
C GLY A 464 8.15 -0.44 -9.09
N PHE A 465 7.37 0.37 -8.37
CA PHE A 465 7.60 1.82 -8.29
C PHE A 465 8.94 2.16 -7.63
N ALA A 466 9.27 1.51 -6.51
CA ALA A 466 10.54 1.71 -5.81
C ALA A 466 11.75 1.35 -6.68
N ILE A 467 11.68 0.30 -7.50
CA ILE A 467 12.76 -0.06 -8.44
C ILE A 467 12.95 1.07 -9.48
N GLY A 468 11.87 1.58 -10.06
CA GLY A 468 11.93 2.70 -11.00
C GLY A 468 12.51 3.97 -10.37
N ALA A 469 12.04 4.36 -9.19
CA ALA A 469 12.56 5.51 -8.46
C ALA A 469 14.05 5.36 -8.09
N ALA A 470 14.49 4.14 -7.72
CA ALA A 470 15.90 3.86 -7.44
C ALA A 470 16.78 3.93 -8.70
N ALA A 471 16.27 3.54 -9.86
CA ALA A 471 16.97 3.66 -11.15
C ALA A 471 17.22 5.13 -11.53
N GLU A 472 16.24 6.01 -11.32
CA GLU A 472 16.38 7.47 -11.43
C GLU A 472 17.23 8.11 -10.30
N GLY A 473 17.84 7.28 -9.44
CA GLY A 473 18.76 7.71 -8.40
C GLY A 473 18.10 8.34 -7.18
N MET A 474 16.82 8.06 -6.92
CA MET A 474 16.19 8.34 -5.62
C MET A 474 16.61 7.28 -4.58
N LYS A 475 16.19 7.46 -3.33
CA LYS A 475 16.38 6.52 -2.21
C LYS A 475 15.00 6.09 -1.66
N PRO A 476 14.27 5.24 -2.40
CA PRO A 476 12.93 4.82 -2.03
C PRO A 476 12.95 3.80 -0.88
N VAL A 477 12.01 3.96 0.06
CA VAL A 477 11.73 3.02 1.15
C VAL A 477 10.26 2.66 1.07
N ALA A 478 9.98 1.41 0.68
CA ALA A 478 8.63 0.92 0.47
C ALA A 478 8.24 -0.06 1.58
N GLU A 479 7.08 0.15 2.18
CA GLU A 479 6.55 -0.71 3.24
C GLU A 479 5.69 -1.85 2.67
N ILE A 480 5.82 -3.03 3.29
CA ILE A 480 4.92 -4.17 3.07
C ILE A 480 4.42 -4.59 4.46
N GLN A 481 3.12 -4.42 4.72
CA GLN A 481 2.49 -4.45 6.06
C GLN A 481 2.89 -5.67 6.90
N PHE A 482 3.02 -6.84 6.27
CA PHE A 482 3.56 -8.05 6.87
C PHE A 482 4.52 -8.74 5.90
N ALA A 483 5.59 -9.35 6.41
CA ALA A 483 6.49 -10.17 5.61
C ALA A 483 5.76 -11.34 4.91
N ASP A 484 4.69 -11.84 5.52
CA ASP A 484 3.75 -12.83 4.97
C ASP A 484 3.09 -12.37 3.66
N TYR A 485 3.03 -11.06 3.40
CA TYR A 485 2.48 -10.45 2.19
C TYR A 485 3.55 -10.03 1.17
N VAL A 486 4.82 -10.46 1.33
CA VAL A 486 5.89 -10.16 0.34
C VAL A 486 5.75 -10.94 -0.97
N PHE A 487 5.02 -12.07 -0.97
CA PHE A 487 4.96 -12.99 -2.11
C PHE A 487 4.43 -12.40 -3.43
N PRO A 488 3.43 -11.49 -3.46
CA PRO A 488 3.00 -10.85 -4.71
C PRO A 488 4.07 -9.91 -5.29
N ALA A 489 4.91 -9.30 -4.44
CA ALA A 489 6.05 -8.48 -4.85
C ALA A 489 7.31 -9.30 -5.20
N PHE A 490 7.30 -10.62 -5.00
CA PHE A 490 8.49 -11.46 -5.09
C PHE A 490 9.17 -11.44 -6.47
N ASP A 491 8.39 -11.34 -7.54
CA ASP A 491 8.92 -11.22 -8.92
C ASP A 491 9.69 -9.90 -9.12
N GLN A 492 9.13 -8.78 -8.65
CA GLN A 492 9.80 -7.47 -8.68
C GLN A 492 11.10 -7.49 -7.87
N ILE A 493 11.10 -8.10 -6.68
CA ILE A 493 12.31 -8.22 -5.86
C ILE A 493 13.38 -9.07 -6.57
N VAL A 494 13.01 -10.27 -7.03
CA VAL A 494 14.00 -11.29 -7.44
C VAL A 494 14.39 -11.20 -8.90
N ASN A 495 13.50 -10.80 -9.81
CA ASN A 495 13.81 -10.70 -11.24
C ASN A 495 14.20 -9.28 -11.68
N GLU A 496 13.62 -8.25 -11.06
CA GLU A 496 13.96 -6.86 -11.36
C GLU A 496 15.00 -6.29 -10.39
N ALA A 497 14.65 -5.98 -9.14
CA ALA A 497 15.53 -5.27 -8.18
C ALA A 497 16.91 -5.95 -8.02
N ALA A 498 16.90 -7.24 -7.69
CA ALA A 498 18.08 -8.07 -7.50
C ALA A 498 19.05 -8.07 -8.70
N LYS A 499 18.48 -8.08 -9.92
CA LYS A 499 19.24 -8.27 -11.17
C LYS A 499 19.53 -6.95 -11.89
N PHE A 500 18.93 -5.84 -11.48
CA PHE A 500 18.91 -4.57 -12.22
C PHE A 500 20.32 -4.13 -12.69
N ARG A 501 21.23 -3.83 -11.76
CA ARG A 501 22.61 -3.41 -12.06
C ARG A 501 23.41 -4.48 -12.82
N TYR A 502 23.11 -5.76 -12.62
CA TYR A 502 23.79 -6.86 -13.30
C TYR A 502 23.37 -6.94 -14.77
N ARG A 503 22.07 -6.79 -15.04
CA ARG A 503 21.48 -6.71 -16.39
C ARG A 503 22.00 -5.51 -17.18
N GLU A 504 22.28 -4.40 -16.52
CA GLU A 504 22.90 -3.20 -17.11
C GLU A 504 24.41 -3.32 -17.37
N GLY A 505 25.05 -4.40 -16.92
CA GLY A 505 26.52 -4.57 -17.03
C GLY A 505 27.35 -3.66 -16.12
N ALA A 506 26.70 -2.90 -15.23
CA ALA A 506 27.34 -2.00 -14.29
C ALA A 506 27.91 -2.71 -13.04
N THR A 507 27.67 -4.02 -12.88
CA THR A 507 28.33 -4.85 -11.86
C THR A 507 29.67 -5.41 -12.33
N GLY A 508 30.69 -5.31 -11.49
CA GLY A 508 31.75 -6.32 -11.45
C GLY A 508 31.17 -7.71 -11.11
N VAL A 509 31.80 -8.78 -11.60
CA VAL A 509 31.27 -10.16 -11.64
C VAL A 509 30.80 -10.71 -10.27
N ASN A 510 29.58 -11.29 -10.18
CA ASN A 510 29.22 -12.62 -9.60
C ASN A 510 27.68 -12.86 -9.48
N VAL A 511 27.22 -14.13 -9.28
CA VAL A 511 25.80 -14.60 -9.44
C VAL A 511 25.44 -15.86 -8.57
N GLY A 512 24.14 -16.18 -8.35
CA GLY A 512 23.58 -17.45 -7.79
C GLY A 512 22.36 -17.32 -6.81
N GLY A 513 21.19 -17.95 -7.04
CA GLY A 513 19.83 -17.54 -6.52
C GLY A 513 18.93 -18.50 -5.64
N MET A 514 17.95 -17.91 -4.90
CA MET A 514 16.61 -18.41 -4.39
C MET A 514 16.44 -19.49 -3.26
N SER A 515 15.44 -19.36 -2.34
CA SER A 515 14.85 -20.49 -1.53
C SER A 515 14.37 -20.17 -0.05
N PRO A 516 13.10 -20.20 0.48
CA PRO A 516 12.67 -19.54 1.76
C PRO A 516 13.35 -19.95 3.10
N GLU A 517 13.39 -19.08 4.14
CA GLU A 517 13.07 -17.61 4.13
C GLU A 517 14.17 -16.77 3.47
N SER A 518 15.33 -17.40 3.36
CA SER A 518 16.35 -17.37 2.32
C SER A 518 15.86 -17.21 0.86
N LEU A 519 14.55 -17.05 0.62
CA LEU A 519 13.87 -16.21 -0.39
C LEU A 519 14.84 -15.25 -1.08
N PHE A 520 15.41 -14.41 -0.23
CA PHE A 520 16.24 -13.27 -0.59
C PHE A 520 17.71 -13.46 -0.21
N ALA A 521 17.99 -14.25 0.84
CA ALA A 521 19.36 -14.55 1.27
C ALA A 521 20.08 -15.63 0.42
N HIS A 522 19.37 -16.28 -0.49
CA HIS A 522 19.96 -16.96 -1.63
C HIS A 522 19.99 -16.08 -2.90
N VAL A 523 19.37 -14.88 -2.96
CA VAL A 523 19.28 -14.08 -4.20
C VAL A 523 20.39 -13.01 -4.27
N PRO A 524 21.26 -13.00 -5.30
CA PRO A 524 22.32 -12.01 -5.42
C PRO A 524 21.76 -10.63 -5.69
N GLY A 525 22.53 -9.61 -5.33
CA GLY A 525 22.15 -8.23 -5.54
C GLY A 525 21.08 -7.71 -4.58
N VAL A 526 20.43 -8.59 -3.79
CA VAL A 526 19.68 -8.21 -2.59
C VAL A 526 20.57 -8.32 -1.37
N GLN A 527 20.34 -7.46 -0.37
CA GLN A 527 20.85 -7.66 0.99
C GLN A 527 19.67 -7.89 1.95
N VAL A 528 19.85 -8.74 2.97
CA VAL A 528 18.79 -9.10 3.93
C VAL A 528 19.27 -8.82 5.34
N VAL A 529 18.54 -7.98 6.08
CA VAL A 529 18.95 -7.44 7.38
C VAL A 529 17.82 -7.65 8.39
N MET A 530 18.14 -8.06 9.62
CA MET A 530 17.18 -8.20 10.71
C MET A 530 17.81 -7.73 12.03
N PRO A 531 17.40 -6.56 12.59
CA PRO A 531 17.90 -6.07 13.87
C PRO A 531 17.33 -6.86 15.05
N ARG A 532 18.09 -6.93 16.15
CA ARG A 532 17.60 -7.45 17.45
C ARG A 532 17.03 -6.38 18.38
N SER A 533 17.35 -5.10 18.15
CA SER A 533 17.07 -4.02 19.12
C SER A 533 16.78 -2.66 18.46
N PRO A 534 16.18 -1.69 19.20
CA PRO A 534 15.90 -0.35 18.70
C PRO A 534 17.13 0.42 18.15
N SER A 535 18.27 0.40 18.84
CA SER A 535 19.50 1.09 18.42
C SER A 535 20.12 0.42 17.18
N GLN A 536 20.15 -0.91 17.13
CA GLN A 536 20.52 -1.62 15.92
C GLN A 536 19.61 -1.24 14.75
N ALA A 537 18.28 -1.22 14.96
CA ALA A 537 17.34 -0.97 13.89
C ALA A 537 17.53 0.42 13.27
N ARG A 538 17.71 1.46 14.09
CA ARG A 538 17.98 2.81 13.59
C ARG A 538 19.28 2.88 12.79
N GLY A 539 20.38 2.33 13.31
CA GLY A 539 21.69 2.39 12.64
C GLY A 539 21.74 1.56 11.35
N LEU A 540 21.21 0.33 11.37
CA LEU A 540 21.17 -0.56 10.20
C LEU A 540 20.22 -0.05 9.11
N LEU A 541 19.08 0.58 9.47
CA LEU A 541 18.15 1.17 8.50
C LEU A 541 18.75 2.42 7.84
N LEU A 542 19.47 3.26 8.59
CA LEU A 542 20.21 4.39 8.01
C LEU A 542 21.33 3.90 7.06
N SER A 543 22.03 2.82 7.40
CA SER A 543 22.99 2.18 6.47
C SER A 543 22.30 1.61 5.22
N ALA A 544 21.13 0.97 5.37
CA ALA A 544 20.36 0.45 4.25
C ALA A 544 19.89 1.56 3.30
N ILE A 545 19.45 2.71 3.84
CA ILE A 545 18.98 3.85 3.04
C ILE A 545 20.15 4.61 2.41
N PHE A 546 21.21 4.94 3.16
CA PHE A 546 22.25 5.86 2.68
C PHE A 546 23.49 5.17 2.11
N GLU A 547 24.06 4.21 2.83
CA GLU A 547 25.36 3.59 2.54
C GLU A 547 25.25 2.43 1.55
N SER A 548 24.13 1.70 1.56
CA SER A 548 23.89 0.65 0.58
C SER A 548 23.79 1.21 -0.83
N HIS A 549 24.26 0.41 -1.79
CA HIS A 549 24.01 0.59 -3.21
C HIS A 549 23.14 -0.54 -3.78
N ASN A 550 22.71 -1.50 -2.97
CA ASN A 550 21.91 -2.64 -3.38
C ASN A 550 20.51 -2.56 -2.75
N PRO A 551 19.45 -3.11 -3.37
CA PRO A 551 18.16 -3.26 -2.71
C PRO A 551 18.33 -4.05 -1.39
N VAL A 552 17.89 -3.45 -0.28
CA VAL A 552 17.95 -4.06 1.04
C VAL A 552 16.55 -4.41 1.50
N ILE A 553 16.35 -5.64 1.95
CA ILE A 553 15.14 -6.07 2.64
C ILE A 553 15.44 -5.99 4.14
N PHE A 554 14.71 -5.10 4.80
CA PHE A 554 14.82 -4.84 6.23
C PHE A 554 13.66 -5.55 6.94
N MET A 555 13.99 -6.64 7.64
CA MET A 555 13.02 -7.54 8.26
C MET A 555 12.84 -7.16 9.73
N GLU A 556 11.69 -6.58 10.07
CA GLU A 556 11.43 -6.06 11.41
C GLU A 556 10.76 -7.12 12.31
N PRO A 557 11.38 -7.55 13.43
CA PRO A 557 10.76 -8.56 14.28
C PRO A 557 9.56 -7.98 15.06
N LYS A 558 8.36 -8.09 14.49
CA LYS A 558 7.12 -7.45 15.01
C LYS A 558 6.83 -7.64 16.51
N VAL A 559 7.23 -8.78 17.09
CA VAL A 559 7.12 -9.05 18.54
C VAL A 559 7.95 -8.09 19.40
N LEU A 560 9.04 -7.54 18.86
CA LEU A 560 9.94 -6.61 19.54
C LEU A 560 9.47 -5.15 19.46
N TYR A 561 8.52 -4.78 18.57
CA TYR A 561 8.10 -3.38 18.33
C TYR A 561 7.81 -2.59 19.61
N ARG A 562 7.11 -3.22 20.57
CA ARG A 562 6.75 -2.65 21.88
C ARG A 562 7.43 -3.35 23.05
N ALA A 563 8.05 -4.52 22.85
CA ALA A 563 8.67 -5.30 23.91
C ALA A 563 10.14 -4.92 24.15
N ALA A 564 10.90 -4.60 23.09
CA ALA A 564 12.26 -4.13 23.20
C ALA A 564 12.27 -2.60 23.34
N VAL A 565 12.76 -2.11 24.48
CA VAL A 565 12.92 -0.69 24.81
C VAL A 565 14.35 -0.48 25.30
N GLU A 566 15.05 0.50 24.74
CA GLU A 566 16.42 0.83 25.18
C GLU A 566 16.79 2.29 24.88
N HIS A 567 17.91 2.74 25.43
CA HIS A 567 18.52 4.01 25.03
C HIS A 567 19.08 3.90 23.61
N VAL A 568 18.64 4.82 22.76
CA VAL A 568 19.07 4.96 21.36
C VAL A 568 19.73 6.34 21.19
N PRO A 569 20.94 6.44 20.59
CA PRO A 569 21.57 7.73 20.29
C PRO A 569 20.63 8.60 19.44
N THR A 570 20.57 9.91 19.73
CA THR A 570 19.67 10.84 19.01
C THR A 570 20.27 11.35 17.71
N ASP A 571 21.60 11.46 17.64
CA ASP A 571 22.33 11.99 16.49
C ASP A 571 22.31 11.01 15.29
N TYR A 572 22.88 11.42 14.16
CA TYR A 572 23.06 10.53 13.01
C TYR A 572 24.18 9.52 13.30
N TYR A 573 23.91 8.23 13.09
CA TYR A 573 24.89 7.15 13.06
C TYR A 573 24.42 6.02 12.15
N THR A 574 25.36 5.18 11.75
CA THR A 574 25.17 4.03 10.87
C THR A 574 25.84 2.79 11.48
N ILE A 575 25.37 1.59 11.13
CA ILE A 575 25.92 0.32 11.62
C ILE A 575 26.27 -0.55 10.41
N PRO A 576 27.53 -1.01 10.26
CA PRO A 576 27.97 -1.71 9.06
C PRO A 576 27.10 -2.91 8.67
N LEU A 577 26.51 -2.85 7.47
CA LEU A 577 25.88 -4.01 6.83
C LEU A 577 26.94 -5.10 6.58
N ASN A 578 26.48 -6.35 6.48
CA ASN A 578 27.31 -7.54 6.22
C ASN A 578 28.31 -7.86 7.36
N LYS A 579 28.14 -7.26 8.54
CA LYS A 579 29.01 -7.45 9.72
C LYS A 579 28.24 -8.02 10.91
N ALA A 580 28.68 -9.17 11.42
CA ALA A 580 28.12 -9.79 12.62
C ALA A 580 28.69 -9.17 13.90
N GLU A 581 28.01 -9.40 15.01
CA GLU A 581 28.33 -8.89 16.34
C GLU A 581 28.52 -10.06 17.33
N ILE A 582 29.66 -10.12 18.01
CA ILE A 582 29.87 -11.07 19.12
C ILE A 582 29.28 -10.46 20.39
N VAL A 583 27.99 -10.70 20.62
CA VAL A 583 27.20 -10.07 21.70
C VAL A 583 27.62 -10.60 23.08
N LYS A 584 28.11 -11.84 23.15
CA LYS A 584 28.74 -12.41 24.35
C LYS A 584 29.93 -13.28 23.94
N PRO A 585 31.14 -13.07 24.49
CA PRO A 585 32.27 -13.95 24.23
C PRO A 585 32.16 -15.29 24.96
N GLY A 586 32.76 -16.34 24.39
CA GLY A 586 32.90 -17.68 24.98
C GLY A 586 34.01 -18.51 24.34
N ASN A 587 34.19 -19.74 24.81
CA ASN A 587 35.30 -20.62 24.45
C ASN A 587 34.93 -22.09 24.17
N ASP A 588 33.74 -22.57 24.54
CA ASP A 588 33.41 -24.01 24.47
C ASP A 588 32.31 -24.36 23.45
N LEU A 589 31.50 -23.37 23.06
CA LEU A 589 30.44 -23.48 22.05
C LEU A 589 30.16 -22.11 21.43
N THR A 590 30.03 -22.05 20.11
CA THR A 590 29.50 -20.88 19.38
C THR A 590 28.02 -21.07 19.06
N ILE A 591 27.19 -20.12 19.43
CA ILE A 591 25.78 -20.01 19.03
C ILE A 591 25.64 -18.86 18.05
N VAL A 592 25.11 -19.13 16.86
CA VAL A 592 24.81 -18.15 15.82
C VAL A 592 23.30 -17.95 15.72
N SER A 593 22.84 -16.70 15.75
CA SER A 593 21.42 -16.34 15.78
C SER A 593 21.19 -14.95 15.16
N TYR A 594 19.94 -14.54 15.00
CA TYR A 594 19.51 -13.22 14.55
C TYR A 594 18.13 -12.90 15.15
N GLY A 595 17.70 -11.63 15.12
CA GLY A 595 16.35 -11.23 15.55
C GLY A 595 15.96 -11.62 16.98
N GLN A 596 14.71 -12.06 17.19
CA GLN A 596 14.20 -12.44 18.51
C GLN A 596 14.90 -13.66 19.14
N PRO A 597 15.28 -14.73 18.41
CA PRO A 597 15.93 -15.90 19.00
C PRO A 597 17.20 -15.62 19.80
N LEU A 598 17.86 -14.46 19.62
CA LEU A 598 18.98 -14.03 20.46
C LEU A 598 18.59 -13.91 21.95
N TYR A 599 17.37 -13.46 22.24
CA TYR A 599 16.85 -13.35 23.61
C TYR A 599 16.66 -14.75 24.23
N LEU A 600 16.07 -15.68 23.47
CA LEU A 600 15.92 -17.09 23.88
C LEU A 600 17.29 -17.77 24.09
N CYS A 601 18.25 -17.51 23.20
CA CYS A 601 19.62 -17.99 23.32
C CYS A 601 20.30 -17.43 24.57
N SER A 602 20.17 -16.13 24.86
CA SER A 602 20.75 -15.51 26.06
C SER A 602 20.21 -16.14 27.36
N SER A 603 18.90 -16.41 27.44
CA SER A 603 18.29 -17.14 28.56
C SER A 603 18.79 -18.59 28.66
N ALA A 604 18.86 -19.32 27.55
CA ALA A 604 19.33 -20.71 27.52
C ALA A 604 20.82 -20.83 27.89
N ILE A 605 21.66 -19.92 27.40
CA ILE A 605 23.07 -19.77 27.79
C ILE A 605 23.18 -19.56 29.29
N THR A 606 22.43 -18.60 29.85
CA THR A 606 22.51 -18.27 31.29
C THR A 606 22.15 -19.49 32.17
N ALA A 607 21.22 -20.33 31.73
CA ALA A 607 20.92 -21.60 32.39
C ALA A 607 22.04 -22.65 32.18
N ALA A 608 22.56 -22.79 30.96
CA ALA A 608 23.56 -23.79 30.58
C ALA A 608 24.94 -23.54 31.20
N GLU A 609 25.46 -22.30 31.20
CA GLU A 609 26.74 -21.96 31.83
C GLU A 609 26.69 -22.23 33.34
N LYS A 610 25.55 -21.93 33.98
CA LYS A 610 25.30 -22.23 35.40
C LYS A 610 25.18 -23.72 35.70
N ALA A 611 24.64 -24.52 34.78
CA ALA A 611 24.42 -25.95 34.98
C ALA A 611 25.64 -26.83 34.65
N PHE A 612 26.40 -26.44 33.62
CA PHE A 612 27.48 -27.26 33.05
C PHE A 612 28.89 -26.66 33.26
N GLY A 613 29.00 -25.39 33.66
CA GLY A 613 30.28 -24.70 33.83
C GLY A 613 30.95 -24.27 32.53
N ALA A 614 30.26 -24.37 31.40
CA ALA A 614 30.74 -23.99 30.07
C ALA A 614 30.77 -22.46 29.85
N SER A 615 31.50 -22.03 28.84
CA SER A 615 31.67 -20.66 28.37
C SER A 615 31.19 -20.54 26.92
N ILE A 616 29.98 -20.02 26.71
CA ILE A 616 29.28 -20.06 25.42
C ILE A 616 29.33 -18.68 24.74
N GLU A 617 29.76 -18.66 23.49
CA GLU A 617 29.79 -17.48 22.62
C GLU A 617 28.44 -17.28 21.94
N LEU A 618 27.92 -16.06 21.90
CA LEU A 618 26.70 -15.69 21.19
C LEU A 618 27.00 -14.66 20.10
N ILE A 619 26.67 -15.01 18.86
CA ILE A 619 26.82 -14.17 17.68
C ILE A 619 25.45 -13.79 17.13
N ASP A 620 25.25 -12.49 16.96
CA ASP A 620 24.18 -11.90 16.17
C ASP A 620 24.67 -11.66 14.74
N LEU A 621 24.04 -12.28 13.75
CA LEU A 621 24.44 -12.09 12.35
C LEU A 621 24.18 -10.67 11.85
N ARG A 622 23.13 -9.99 12.34
CA ARG A 622 22.55 -8.70 11.88
C ARG A 622 22.13 -8.68 10.41
N THR A 623 23.04 -9.01 9.50
CA THR A 623 22.80 -9.24 8.07
C THR A 623 22.77 -10.74 7.79
N ILE A 624 21.65 -11.22 7.28
CA ILE A 624 21.42 -12.62 6.89
C ILE A 624 22.09 -12.92 5.54
N TYR A 625 22.16 -11.92 4.64
CA TYR A 625 22.91 -12.02 3.40
C TYR A 625 23.38 -10.67 2.85
N PRO A 626 24.62 -10.59 2.34
CA PRO A 626 25.71 -11.53 2.58
C PRO A 626 26.15 -11.49 4.06
N TRP A 627 26.16 -12.64 4.73
CA TRP A 627 26.49 -12.73 6.15
C TRP A 627 28.01 -12.83 6.40
N ASP A 628 28.43 -12.46 7.60
CA ASP A 628 29.83 -12.37 8.03
C ASP A 628 30.47 -13.74 8.31
N ARG A 629 30.77 -14.47 7.23
CA ARG A 629 31.43 -15.79 7.29
C ARG A 629 32.74 -15.75 8.10
N PRO A 630 33.64 -14.75 7.98
CA PRO A 630 34.86 -14.68 8.77
C PRO A 630 34.62 -14.70 10.29
N THR A 631 33.76 -13.83 10.82
CA THR A 631 33.51 -13.74 12.28
C THR A 631 32.98 -15.06 12.85
N VAL A 632 32.05 -15.71 12.15
CA VAL A 632 31.51 -17.01 12.55
C VAL A 632 32.55 -18.12 12.44
N LEU A 633 33.30 -18.20 11.33
CA LEU A 633 34.30 -19.24 11.13
C LEU A 633 35.46 -19.15 12.14
N ASP A 634 35.91 -17.94 12.47
CA ASP A 634 37.00 -17.76 13.44
C ASP A 634 36.52 -18.00 14.88
N SER A 635 35.25 -17.70 15.19
CA SER A 635 34.60 -18.14 16.43
C SER A 635 34.55 -19.66 16.54
N VAL A 636 34.07 -20.39 15.53
CA VAL A 636 33.99 -21.86 15.58
C VAL A 636 35.38 -22.52 15.57
N LYS A 637 36.37 -21.95 14.86
CA LYS A 637 37.77 -22.43 14.96
C LYS A 637 38.36 -22.29 16.36
N LYS A 638 37.87 -21.33 17.16
CA LYS A 638 38.23 -21.17 18.58
C LYS A 638 37.48 -22.17 19.46
N THR A 639 36.15 -22.24 19.36
CA THR A 639 35.29 -23.01 20.29
C THR A 639 35.17 -24.50 19.98
N GLY A 640 35.43 -24.91 18.75
CA GLY A 640 35.33 -26.30 18.29
C GLY A 640 33.91 -26.87 18.20
N ARG A 641 32.88 -26.15 18.66
CA ARG A 641 31.47 -26.58 18.61
C ARG A 641 30.60 -25.44 18.09
N ALA A 642 29.58 -25.76 17.31
CA ALA A 642 28.70 -24.77 16.70
C ALA A 642 27.22 -25.17 16.78
N MET A 643 26.37 -24.18 17.05
CA MET A 643 24.92 -24.28 16.94
C MET A 643 24.35 -23.06 16.22
N VAL A 644 23.31 -23.26 15.41
CA VAL A 644 22.55 -22.17 14.76
C VAL A 644 21.10 -22.20 15.21
N VAL A 645 20.53 -21.04 15.55
CA VAL A 645 19.17 -20.90 16.10
C VAL A 645 18.38 -19.86 15.30
N HIS A 646 17.13 -20.19 14.89
CA HIS A 646 16.23 -19.27 14.18
C HIS A 646 14.75 -19.67 14.28
N GLU A 647 13.82 -18.70 14.19
CA GLU A 647 12.37 -18.99 14.21
C GLU A 647 11.89 -19.77 12.98
N SER A 648 12.48 -19.48 11.82
CA SER A 648 12.17 -20.10 10.52
C SER A 648 12.33 -21.62 10.53
N MET A 649 11.70 -22.29 9.56
CA MET A 649 11.64 -23.76 9.49
C MET A 649 13.03 -24.40 9.32
N VAL A 650 13.22 -25.58 9.92
CA VAL A 650 14.48 -26.34 9.85
C VAL A 650 14.84 -26.85 8.44
N ASN A 651 13.87 -26.88 7.51
CA ASN A 651 14.09 -27.16 6.10
C ASN A 651 14.43 -25.87 5.35
N TYR A 652 15.60 -25.81 4.69
CA TYR A 652 16.07 -24.70 3.83
C TYR A 652 16.21 -23.30 4.47
N GLY A 653 15.84 -23.11 5.74
CA GLY A 653 16.17 -21.91 6.50
C GLY A 653 17.67 -21.70 6.73
N VAL A 654 18.04 -20.47 7.10
CA VAL A 654 19.42 -19.93 7.18
C VAL A 654 20.43 -20.84 7.87
N GLY A 655 20.02 -21.57 8.92
CA GLY A 655 20.88 -22.49 9.64
C GLY A 655 21.45 -23.63 8.80
N ALA A 656 20.86 -23.97 7.64
CA ALA A 656 21.42 -24.95 6.71
C ALA A 656 22.70 -24.42 6.01
N GLU A 657 22.63 -23.21 5.45
CA GLU A 657 23.77 -22.54 4.78
C GLU A 657 24.91 -22.25 5.77
N VAL A 658 24.56 -21.76 6.96
CA VAL A 658 25.54 -21.48 8.03
C VAL A 658 26.22 -22.79 8.48
N ALA A 659 25.46 -23.87 8.69
CA ALA A 659 26.03 -25.15 9.09
C ALA A 659 26.93 -25.78 8.01
N ALA A 660 26.53 -25.73 6.73
CA ALA A 660 27.36 -26.21 5.62
C ALA A 660 28.66 -25.39 5.50
N THR A 661 28.57 -24.07 5.62
CA THR A 661 29.74 -23.17 5.60
C THR A 661 30.71 -23.45 6.75
N ILE A 662 30.19 -23.72 7.94
CA ILE A 662 31.01 -24.11 9.11
C ILE A 662 31.64 -25.48 8.88
N GLN A 663 30.90 -26.44 8.33
CA GLN A 663 31.41 -27.77 8.00
C GLN A 663 32.61 -27.67 7.05
N ASP A 664 32.51 -26.92 5.96
CA ASP A 664 33.59 -26.75 4.99
C ASP A 664 34.75 -25.90 5.53
N GLY A 665 34.45 -24.77 6.16
CA GLY A 665 35.43 -23.77 6.61
C GLY A 665 36.12 -24.07 7.94
N ALA A 666 35.61 -25.04 8.72
CA ALA A 666 36.14 -25.40 10.04
C ALA A 666 36.20 -26.91 10.31
N PHE A 667 36.05 -27.80 9.30
CA PHE A 667 35.99 -29.27 9.47
C PHE A 667 36.96 -29.85 10.51
N LEU A 668 38.26 -29.52 10.39
CA LEU A 668 39.34 -30.04 11.25
C LEU A 668 39.37 -29.45 12.68
N ARG A 669 38.37 -28.63 13.04
CA ARG A 669 38.18 -28.04 14.37
C ARG A 669 36.86 -28.46 15.01
N LEU A 670 35.95 -29.11 14.27
CA LEU A 670 34.65 -29.53 14.81
C LEU A 670 34.78 -30.76 15.71
N GLU A 671 34.56 -30.57 17.00
CA GLU A 671 34.48 -31.62 18.01
C GLU A 671 33.07 -32.24 18.07
N ALA A 672 32.05 -31.51 17.64
CA ALA A 672 30.65 -31.97 17.53
C ALA A 672 30.02 -31.55 16.18
N PRO A 673 29.03 -32.30 15.65
CA PRO A 673 28.27 -31.91 14.47
C PRO A 673 27.54 -30.58 14.69
N VAL A 674 27.51 -29.72 13.67
CA VAL A 674 26.87 -28.39 13.78
C VAL A 674 25.37 -28.54 14.06
N LYS A 675 24.96 -28.14 15.27
CA LYS A 675 23.59 -28.28 15.74
C LYS A 675 22.69 -27.22 15.11
N ARG A 676 21.45 -27.56 14.78
CA ARG A 676 20.44 -26.61 14.27
C ARG A 676 19.18 -26.70 15.14
N VAL A 677 18.71 -25.57 15.65
CA VAL A 677 17.54 -25.47 16.53
C VAL A 677 16.58 -24.44 15.93
N ALA A 678 15.51 -24.94 15.33
CA ALA A 678 14.69 -24.14 14.41
C ALA A 678 13.20 -24.48 14.53
N GLY A 679 12.36 -23.68 13.85
CA GLY A 679 10.95 -24.00 13.69
C GLY A 679 10.75 -25.40 13.09
N TRP A 680 9.75 -26.16 13.55
CA TRP A 680 9.39 -27.42 12.89
C TRP A 680 8.87 -27.16 11.47
N SER A 681 9.06 -28.12 10.56
CA SER A 681 8.66 -28.01 9.14
C SER A 681 7.14 -28.18 8.95
N THR A 682 6.37 -27.22 9.49
CA THR A 682 4.91 -27.14 9.45
C THR A 682 4.49 -25.67 9.44
N HIS A 683 3.31 -25.38 8.88
CA HIS A 683 2.67 -24.07 9.02
C HIS A 683 2.44 -23.72 10.51
N THR A 684 2.65 -22.46 10.87
CA THR A 684 2.48 -21.94 12.23
C THR A 684 1.00 -21.74 12.57
N GLY A 685 0.32 -22.82 12.99
CA GLY A 685 -1.05 -22.73 13.48
C GLY A 685 -1.12 -22.01 14.83
N LEU A 686 -2.05 -21.05 14.98
CA LEU A 686 -2.17 -20.15 16.14
C LEU A 686 -2.08 -20.86 17.51
N THR A 687 -2.81 -21.96 17.70
CA THR A 687 -2.83 -22.73 18.97
C THR A 687 -1.52 -23.51 19.22
N PHE A 688 -0.69 -23.70 18.20
CA PHE A 688 0.51 -24.54 18.24
C PHE A 688 1.83 -23.78 18.10
N GLU A 689 1.80 -22.45 17.92
CA GLU A 689 2.98 -21.59 17.74
C GLU A 689 4.08 -21.87 18.78
N LYS A 690 3.72 -21.91 20.06
CA LYS A 690 4.64 -22.20 21.19
C LYS A 690 5.28 -23.60 21.15
N LEU A 691 4.73 -24.54 20.37
CA LEU A 691 5.29 -25.90 20.17
C LEU A 691 6.12 -26.00 18.88
N ILE A 692 5.94 -25.05 17.95
CA ILE A 692 6.60 -25.03 16.64
C ILE A 692 7.93 -24.28 16.73
N LEU A 693 7.91 -23.07 17.29
CA LEU A 693 9.08 -22.22 17.44
C LEU A 693 10.10 -22.81 18.44
N PRO A 694 11.42 -22.55 18.26
CA PRO A 694 12.41 -22.94 19.25
C PRO A 694 12.19 -22.16 20.55
N ASP A 695 12.31 -22.82 21.69
CA ASP A 695 12.15 -22.21 23.01
C ASP A 695 13.42 -22.38 23.86
N VAL A 696 13.44 -21.76 25.04
CA VAL A 696 14.59 -21.83 25.96
C VAL A 696 14.94 -23.28 26.33
N ALA A 697 13.95 -24.17 26.46
CA ALA A 697 14.21 -25.58 26.80
C ALA A 697 14.85 -26.35 25.63
N ARG A 698 14.32 -26.22 24.40
CA ARG A 698 14.91 -26.84 23.19
C ARG A 698 16.32 -26.33 22.92
N ILE A 699 16.60 -25.05 23.17
CA ILE A 699 17.94 -24.48 23.01
C ILE A 699 18.88 -24.99 24.12
N TYR A 700 18.45 -25.02 25.38
CA TYR A 700 19.25 -25.55 26.50
C TYR A 700 19.62 -27.03 26.33
N ASP A 701 18.66 -27.88 25.94
CA ASP A 701 18.92 -29.29 25.69
C ASP A 701 19.83 -29.50 24.46
N ALA A 702 19.67 -28.68 23.42
CA ALA A 702 20.57 -28.69 22.28
C ALA A 702 22.00 -28.25 22.62
N ILE A 703 22.19 -27.28 23.53
CA ILE A 703 23.50 -26.93 24.09
C ILE A 703 24.10 -28.14 24.80
N LYS A 704 23.35 -28.77 25.72
CA LYS A 704 23.79 -29.97 26.44
C LYS A 704 24.24 -31.09 25.49
N GLN A 705 23.39 -31.45 24.52
CA GLN A 705 23.67 -32.48 23.53
C GLN A 705 24.89 -32.16 22.64
N THR A 706 25.28 -30.89 22.50
CA THR A 706 26.45 -30.48 21.69
C THR A 706 27.74 -30.46 22.53
N LEU A 707 27.65 -30.19 23.84
CA LEU A 707 28.75 -30.26 24.80
C LEU A 707 29.08 -31.72 25.21
N GLU A 708 28.09 -32.60 25.23
CA GLU A 708 28.23 -34.02 25.62
C GLU A 708 28.54 -34.99 24.46
N TYR A 709 28.86 -34.46 23.26
CA TYR A 709 29.23 -35.23 22.05
C TYR A 709 30.72 -35.56 22.01
#